data_AF-A0A0G1B9F7-F1
#
_entry.id   AF-A0A0G1B9F7-F1
#
_cell.length_a   1.000
_cell.length_b   1.000
_cell.length_c   1.000
_cell.angle_alpha   90.00
_cell.angle_beta   90.00
_cell.angle_gamma   90.00
#
_symmetry.space_group_name_H-M   'P 1'
#
loop_
_entity.id
_entity.type
_entity.pdbx_description
1 polymer ?
#
loop_
_entity_poly.entity_id
_entity_poly.type
_entity_poly.pdbx_seq_one_letter_code
_entity_poly.pdbx_strand_id
1 'polypeptide(L)'
;MTDIGFDKKGFSFALKFFGFLVFLIFFAKFSTPLVFNSFFKEEPNLQVLNKIEKDSPITPIKQFVAPRLINNHYSFENIAASRGKAIGIDLVSMKLTLYQDGQALKTYPILTKGREGSLWETPSGAYSILLKEDNHFSSIGEVWMPYSMQFYGNFFIHGWPYYPGGAPVPQGYSGGCIRLATKDAEEIYQFAEIGAPVFIYEENESLRSLASESIELQNIKSPEVKAKSFLVADLESGLVFLEKDASSAFPVASLTKLMTAVTAHEAMYLGRFTTINQSVLETYGDAGNLKLGETFKLYDLIFPLLMESSNDAAKALALAVYGEEKFVSLMNEKASALGMKNAFFVDPSGIGSSNVSTAEDLFRLARYISDKRSFLFEITKTPSKEIFSEDGNRHIFQNYNIFDAGAEFIGGKTGYTKDALGTRISIFSLPVGNIERDIAIIVLGSEEREKDTKALLEWFKQVSVSGESAEAKIAFVGDVMLARGVRSVIENYGRGDFRFPFLKIGGNLQNYDLLFGNLEGAISDQGENLGSAYSFRMEPKAIDGLKYAGFDVLSVANNHIGDWGADAMKDTFKRLSEAGIFYVGGGFDKEEPYEPRIIEVNGMKIAFLGFSQFGKNYLESGGINKSGIAVIDEEKIGTAVKKARAEADIVVVSFHWGEEYQAEPNEYQKRIGHLAIDAGADLVIGHHPHVIQPIEKYKDSYIAYSLGNFVFDQNFSEETTKGLLLEAVISGGKIASLNPLEIKISENFQPFLK
;
A
#
# COMPACT_ATOMS: atom_id res chain seq x y z
N MET A 1 70.22 -55.03 -1.23
CA MET A 1 70.22 -53.88 -0.31
C MET A 1 69.92 -52.65 -1.14
N THR A 2 68.69 -52.16 -1.05
CA THR A 2 68.25 -50.89 -1.65
C THR A 2 67.60 -50.12 -0.52
N ASP A 3 68.28 -49.06 -0.09
CA ASP A 3 67.86 -48.13 0.96
C ASP A 3 66.51 -47.50 0.61
N ILE A 4 65.50 -47.79 1.41
CA ILE A 4 64.24 -47.04 1.40
C ILE A 4 64.46 -45.83 2.31
N GLY A 5 64.83 -44.71 1.70
CA GLY A 5 64.97 -43.43 2.39
C GLY A 5 63.64 -42.95 2.93
N PHE A 6 63.55 -42.80 4.26
CA PHE A 6 62.39 -42.23 4.94
C PHE A 6 62.20 -40.75 4.56
N ASP A 7 61.07 -40.41 3.94
CA ASP A 7 60.72 -39.04 3.59
C ASP A 7 60.33 -38.22 4.83
N LYS A 8 61.35 -37.59 5.43
CA LYS A 8 61.19 -36.69 6.57
C LYS A 8 60.30 -35.48 6.26
N LYS A 9 60.18 -35.05 5.00
CA LYS A 9 59.35 -33.88 4.64
C LYS A 9 57.88 -34.27 4.58
N GLY A 10 57.54 -35.40 3.97
CA GLY A 10 56.18 -35.96 3.98
C GLY A 10 55.69 -36.26 5.40
N PHE A 11 56.54 -36.84 6.26
CA PHE A 11 56.19 -37.11 7.66
C PHE A 11 56.02 -35.82 8.49
N SER A 12 56.85 -34.80 8.28
CA SER A 12 56.68 -33.50 8.94
C SER A 12 55.42 -32.76 8.48
N PHE A 13 55.00 -32.92 7.23
CA PHE A 13 53.75 -32.34 6.73
C PHE A 13 52.54 -33.05 7.37
N ALA A 14 52.57 -34.38 7.43
CA ALA A 14 51.51 -35.17 8.06
C ALA A 14 51.35 -34.82 9.56
N LEU A 15 52.45 -34.63 10.31
CA LEU A 15 52.37 -34.23 11.73
C LEU A 15 51.79 -32.81 11.92
N LYS A 16 52.16 -31.86 11.05
CA LYS A 16 51.62 -30.49 11.10
C LYS A 16 50.15 -30.44 10.70
N PHE A 17 49.76 -31.24 9.72
CA PHE A 17 48.37 -31.37 9.27
C PHE A 17 47.49 -32.02 10.36
N PHE A 18 47.99 -33.06 11.02
CA PHE A 18 47.28 -33.71 12.12
C PHE A 18 47.19 -32.80 13.36
N GLY A 19 48.24 -32.03 13.67
CA GLY A 19 48.22 -31.02 14.72
C GLY A 19 47.21 -29.90 14.46
N PHE A 20 47.10 -29.44 13.21
CA PHE A 20 46.11 -28.44 12.79
C PHE A 20 44.68 -28.98 12.84
N LEU A 21 44.46 -30.25 12.47
CA LEU A 21 43.15 -30.90 12.55
C LEU A 21 42.68 -31.11 14.00
N VAL A 22 43.59 -31.52 14.89
CA VAL A 22 43.30 -31.64 16.32
C VAL A 22 43.03 -30.27 16.95
N PHE A 23 43.77 -29.23 16.53
CA PHE A 23 43.52 -27.84 16.96
C PHE A 23 42.13 -27.33 16.52
N LEU A 24 41.71 -27.63 15.28
CA LEU A 24 40.37 -27.29 14.76
C LEU A 24 39.24 -28.04 15.47
N ILE A 25 39.43 -29.33 15.77
CA ILE A 25 38.42 -30.13 16.51
C ILE A 25 38.32 -29.66 17.97
N PHE A 26 39.42 -29.23 18.58
CA PHE A 26 39.41 -28.68 19.94
C PHE A 26 38.78 -27.28 19.98
N PHE A 27 38.97 -26.44 18.96
CA PHE A 27 38.32 -25.12 18.87
C PHE A 27 36.82 -25.23 18.54
N ALA A 28 36.43 -26.10 17.60
CA ALA A 28 35.04 -26.30 17.21
C ALA A 28 34.15 -26.85 18.35
N LYS A 29 34.74 -27.49 19.37
CA LYS A 29 34.03 -27.94 20.58
C LYS A 29 33.86 -26.87 21.66
N PHE A 30 34.53 -25.72 21.56
CA PHE A 30 34.51 -24.67 22.59
C PHE A 30 34.04 -23.29 22.08
N SER A 31 33.70 -23.15 20.80
CA SER A 31 33.26 -21.88 20.21
C SER A 31 31.84 -21.94 19.63
N THR A 32 30.84 -21.96 20.51
CA THR A 32 29.56 -21.20 20.47
C THR A 32 28.73 -21.55 21.72
N PRO A 33 27.96 -20.63 22.36
CA PRO A 33 27.72 -19.22 22.07
C PRO A 33 28.24 -18.30 23.20
N LEU A 34 29.27 -17.49 22.95
CA LEU A 34 29.72 -16.49 23.93
C LEU A 34 29.70 -15.04 23.41
N VAL A 35 29.20 -14.79 22.20
CA VAL A 35 29.25 -13.44 21.60
C VAL A 35 27.93 -12.67 21.76
N PHE A 36 26.80 -13.32 22.06
CA PHE A 36 25.51 -12.61 22.17
C PHE A 36 25.33 -11.83 23.49
N ASN A 37 26.02 -12.21 24.57
CA ASN A 37 25.86 -11.57 25.90
C ASN A 37 26.89 -10.47 26.22
N SER A 38 27.78 -10.10 25.29
CA SER A 38 28.83 -9.11 25.59
C SER A 38 28.47 -7.66 25.26
N PHE A 39 27.32 -7.40 24.62
CA PHE A 39 26.92 -6.04 24.19
C PHE A 39 25.78 -5.41 24.99
N PHE A 40 25.09 -6.17 25.84
CA PHE A 40 24.08 -5.65 26.77
C PHE A 40 24.41 -6.11 28.18
N LYS A 41 24.89 -5.20 29.02
CA LYS A 41 25.21 -5.47 30.41
C LYS A 41 24.10 -4.89 31.29
N GLU A 42 23.17 -5.75 31.69
CA GLU A 42 22.51 -5.75 33.00
C GLU A 42 21.94 -7.16 33.21
N GLU A 43 22.61 -7.96 34.05
CA GLU A 43 22.03 -9.23 34.54
C GLU A 43 21.06 -8.93 35.69
N PRO A 44 19.85 -9.52 35.70
CA PRO A 44 19.14 -9.75 36.93
C PRO A 44 19.46 -11.15 37.46
N ASN A 45 19.99 -11.18 38.69
CA ASN A 45 20.31 -12.36 39.48
C ASN A 45 19.21 -13.43 39.45
N LEU A 46 19.60 -14.68 39.13
CA LEU A 46 18.91 -15.88 39.59
C LEU A 46 19.13 -16.03 41.10
N GLN A 47 18.17 -15.60 41.91
CA GLN A 47 17.95 -16.14 43.25
C GLN A 47 16.47 -16.48 43.44
N VAL A 48 16.20 -17.80 43.42
CA VAL A 48 15.24 -18.54 44.24
C VAL A 48 14.10 -17.73 44.86
N LEU A 49 12.86 -17.97 44.41
CA LEU A 49 11.72 -18.09 45.32
C LEU A 49 10.72 -19.15 44.82
N ASN A 50 10.96 -20.39 45.26
CA ASN A 50 9.89 -21.30 45.61
C ASN A 50 9.08 -20.67 46.75
N LYS A 51 7.93 -20.07 46.44
CA LYS A 51 6.75 -20.02 47.33
C LYS A 51 5.54 -19.51 46.55
N ILE A 52 4.78 -20.43 45.97
CA ILE A 52 3.39 -20.15 45.60
C ILE A 52 2.60 -20.22 46.90
N GLU A 53 2.30 -19.07 47.50
CA GLU A 53 1.18 -18.97 48.42
C GLU A 53 -0.11 -19.09 47.61
N LYS A 54 -0.83 -20.19 47.85
CA LYS A 54 -2.25 -20.34 47.54
C LYS A 54 -3.00 -19.22 48.26
N ASP A 55 -3.93 -18.60 47.55
CA ASP A 55 -4.87 -17.58 48.03
C ASP A 55 -4.26 -16.17 48.20
N SER A 56 -4.11 -15.47 47.07
CA SER A 56 -4.17 -14.00 47.05
C SER A 56 -5.29 -13.55 46.10
N PRO A 57 -6.13 -12.59 46.52
CA PRO A 57 -7.31 -12.17 45.78
C PRO A 57 -6.92 -11.57 44.42
N ILE A 58 -7.59 -12.06 43.37
CA ILE A 58 -7.46 -11.62 41.98
C ILE A 58 -7.70 -10.10 41.93
N THR A 59 -6.65 -9.33 41.69
CA THR A 59 -6.77 -7.92 41.37
C THR A 59 -7.19 -7.80 39.90
N PRO A 60 -8.18 -6.97 39.53
CA PRO A 60 -8.63 -6.85 38.15
C PRO A 60 -7.47 -6.40 37.25
N ILE A 61 -7.13 -7.22 36.26
CA ILE A 61 -6.12 -6.90 35.25
C ILE A 61 -6.64 -5.70 34.44
N LYS A 62 -5.88 -4.60 34.42
CA LYS A 62 -6.19 -3.42 33.61
C LYS A 62 -6.24 -3.82 32.13
N GLN A 63 -7.42 -3.63 31.53
CA GLN A 63 -7.77 -4.10 30.18
C GLN A 63 -7.47 -3.07 29.07
N PHE A 64 -6.69 -2.03 29.36
CA PHE A 64 -6.33 -0.97 28.42
C PHE A 64 -4.82 -0.75 28.42
N VAL A 65 -4.18 -0.99 27.29
CA VAL A 65 -2.90 -0.37 26.96
C VAL A 65 -3.28 0.87 26.14
N ALA A 66 -2.80 2.05 26.52
CA ALA A 66 -2.92 3.22 25.65
C ALA A 66 -2.42 2.84 24.25
N PRO A 67 -3.02 3.35 23.15
CA PRO A 67 -2.58 3.01 21.80
C PRO A 67 -1.06 3.13 21.71
N ARG A 68 -0.39 2.02 21.41
CA ARG A 68 1.07 1.96 21.25
C ARG A 68 1.41 1.44 19.87
N LEU A 69 2.54 1.90 19.36
CA LEU A 69 3.06 1.46 18.07
C LEU A 69 4.07 0.33 18.26
N ILE A 70 3.89 -0.75 17.51
CA ILE A 70 4.92 -1.75 17.28
C ILE A 70 5.79 -1.23 16.14
N ASN A 71 6.84 -0.47 16.49
CA ASN A 71 7.78 0.10 15.52
C ASN A 71 8.53 -0.99 14.74
N ASN A 72 8.91 -0.66 13.51
CA ASN A 72 9.91 -1.42 12.77
C ASN A 72 11.25 -1.33 13.50
N HIS A 73 11.72 -2.45 14.03
CA HIS A 73 12.96 -2.54 14.82
C HIS A 73 14.24 -2.36 13.99
N TYR A 74 14.21 -1.91 12.72
CA TYR A 74 15.40 -1.75 11.87
C TYR A 74 15.65 -0.30 11.44
N SER A 75 15.11 0.65 12.18
CA SER A 75 15.25 2.08 11.90
C SER A 75 16.68 2.59 12.05
N PHE A 76 16.91 3.82 11.56
CA PHE A 76 18.13 4.60 11.77
C PHE A 76 18.60 4.63 13.25
N GLU A 77 17.68 4.56 14.21
CA GLU A 77 18.00 4.57 15.64
C GLU A 77 18.86 3.36 16.07
N ASN A 78 18.61 2.19 15.48
CA ASN A 78 19.42 1.00 15.74
C ASN A 78 20.81 1.12 15.15
N ILE A 79 20.93 1.77 13.99
CA ILE A 79 22.21 2.03 13.34
C ILE A 79 23.01 3.02 14.18
N ALA A 80 22.37 4.10 14.66
CA ALA A 80 22.98 5.09 15.54
C ALA A 80 23.45 4.49 16.87
N ALA A 81 22.78 3.44 17.36
CA ALA A 81 23.16 2.70 18.57
C ALA A 81 24.25 1.64 18.35
N SER A 82 24.62 1.34 17.10
CA SER A 82 25.61 0.31 16.78
C SER A 82 27.03 0.72 17.21
N ARG A 83 27.80 -0.25 17.71
CA ARG A 83 29.23 -0.09 18.04
C ARG A 83 30.08 -0.84 17.02
N GLY A 84 31.24 -0.30 16.66
CA GLY A 84 32.08 -0.85 15.60
C GLY A 84 31.51 -0.59 14.21
N LYS A 85 31.89 -1.44 13.25
CA LYS A 85 31.48 -1.30 11.84
C LYS A 85 30.08 -1.86 11.60
N ALA A 86 29.25 -1.11 10.90
CA ALA A 86 27.92 -1.53 10.47
C ALA A 86 27.60 -1.04 9.05
N ILE A 87 26.59 -1.66 8.44
CA ILE A 87 26.07 -1.30 7.12
C ILE A 87 24.58 -0.99 7.25
N GLY A 88 24.15 0.20 6.80
CA GLY A 88 22.75 0.56 6.66
C GLY A 88 22.35 0.57 5.19
N ILE A 89 21.21 -0.04 4.86
CA ILE A 89 20.72 -0.20 3.49
C ILE A 89 19.27 0.27 3.45
N ASP A 90 19.06 1.39 2.76
CA ASP A 90 17.73 1.92 2.48
C ASP A 90 17.30 1.48 1.07
N LEU A 91 16.31 0.58 1.03
CA LEU A 91 15.80 0.03 -0.22
C LEU A 91 14.88 1.01 -0.98
N VAL A 92 14.36 2.06 -0.33
CA VAL A 92 13.53 3.10 -0.95
C VAL A 92 14.41 4.10 -1.67
N SER A 93 15.38 4.68 -0.97
CA SER A 93 16.32 5.64 -1.58
C SER A 93 17.44 4.98 -2.39
N MET A 94 17.51 3.65 -2.40
CA MET A 94 18.51 2.84 -3.10
C MET A 94 19.94 3.23 -2.69
N LYS A 95 20.18 3.35 -1.38
CA LYS A 95 21.46 3.76 -0.80
C LYS A 95 21.98 2.76 0.22
N LEU A 96 23.28 2.49 0.16
CA LEU A 96 24.02 1.75 1.18
C LEU A 96 24.98 2.71 1.87
N THR A 97 24.92 2.80 3.20
CA THR A 97 25.78 3.66 4.00
C THR A 97 26.61 2.83 4.99
N LEU A 98 27.91 3.10 5.05
CA LEU A 98 28.83 2.52 6.02
C LEU A 98 28.83 3.35 7.29
N TYR A 99 28.81 2.67 8.44
CA TYR A 99 28.81 3.29 9.76
C TYR A 99 29.95 2.78 10.62
N GLN A 100 30.56 3.67 11.40
CA GLN A 100 31.53 3.33 12.44
C GLN A 100 31.06 3.99 13.74
N ASP A 101 30.79 3.16 14.76
CA ASP A 101 30.34 3.62 16.08
C ASP A 101 29.11 4.55 15.99
N GLY A 102 28.14 4.17 15.16
CA GLY A 102 26.90 4.91 14.91
C GLY A 102 27.02 6.11 13.96
N GLN A 103 28.23 6.50 13.56
CA GLN A 103 28.45 7.64 12.66
C GLN A 103 28.54 7.19 11.20
N ALA A 104 27.78 7.85 10.33
CA ALA A 104 27.84 7.61 8.89
C ALA A 104 29.20 8.05 8.33
N LEU A 105 29.88 7.15 7.63
CA LEU A 105 31.19 7.40 7.01
C LEU A 105 31.06 7.73 5.53
N LYS A 106 30.40 6.85 4.77
CA LYS A 106 30.31 6.94 3.31
C LYS A 106 29.07 6.24 2.80
N THR A 107 28.45 6.83 1.77
CA THR A 107 27.24 6.31 1.13
C THR A 107 27.53 5.97 -0.33
N TYR A 108 26.96 4.86 -0.78
CA TYR A 108 27.10 4.28 -2.11
C TYR A 108 25.72 4.06 -2.74
N PRO A 109 25.59 4.26 -4.07
CA PRO A 109 24.35 3.96 -4.78
C PRO A 109 24.17 2.45 -4.94
N ILE A 110 22.97 1.96 -4.64
CA ILE A 110 22.54 0.62 -5.00
C ILE A 110 22.05 0.68 -6.45
N LEU A 111 22.59 -0.15 -7.32
CA LEU A 111 22.23 -0.16 -8.73
C LEU A 111 20.97 -0.98 -9.00
N THR A 112 20.83 -2.13 -8.32
CA THR A 112 19.63 -2.97 -8.40
C THR A 112 19.41 -3.73 -7.09
N LYS A 113 18.14 -4.01 -6.78
CA LYS A 113 17.70 -4.90 -5.70
C LYS A 113 16.73 -5.96 -6.23
N GLY A 114 16.34 -6.92 -5.40
CA GLY A 114 15.19 -7.79 -5.64
C GLY A 114 13.92 -6.99 -5.92
N ARG A 115 13.17 -7.41 -6.94
CA ARG A 115 11.93 -6.75 -7.33
C ARG A 115 10.87 -6.96 -6.26
N GLU A 116 10.17 -5.89 -5.90
CA GLU A 116 9.03 -5.90 -4.97
C GLU A 116 7.91 -6.83 -5.47
N GLY A 117 7.31 -7.59 -4.55
CA GLY A 117 6.29 -8.60 -4.82
C GLY A 117 6.79 -9.86 -5.54
N SER A 118 8.09 -9.95 -5.88
CA SER A 118 8.64 -11.14 -6.53
C SER A 118 9.06 -12.22 -5.53
N LEU A 119 9.17 -13.47 -6.00
CA LEU A 119 9.74 -14.59 -5.21
C LEU A 119 11.19 -14.34 -4.77
N TRP A 120 11.86 -13.31 -5.29
CA TRP A 120 13.21 -12.94 -4.86
C TRP A 120 13.25 -11.48 -4.42
N GLU A 121 12.18 -10.96 -3.82
CA GLU A 121 12.23 -9.63 -3.21
C GLU A 121 13.28 -9.60 -2.08
N THR A 122 14.09 -8.54 -2.06
CA THR A 122 15.15 -8.34 -1.07
C THR A 122 14.55 -8.31 0.34
N PRO A 123 15.03 -9.15 1.28
CA PRO A 123 14.49 -9.17 2.61
C PRO A 123 14.94 -7.93 3.41
N SER A 124 14.00 -7.30 4.13
CA SER A 124 14.28 -6.31 5.16
C SER A 124 14.59 -6.99 6.51
N GLY A 125 15.28 -6.31 7.43
CA GLY A 125 15.67 -6.85 8.73
C GLY A 125 17.05 -6.44 9.23
N ALA A 126 17.40 -6.85 10.46
CA ALA A 126 18.74 -6.74 11.03
C ALA A 126 19.51 -8.05 10.87
N TYR A 127 20.44 -8.07 9.93
CA TYR A 127 21.30 -9.20 9.64
C TYR A 127 22.74 -8.94 10.09
N SER A 128 23.62 -9.88 9.76
CA SER A 128 25.06 -9.72 9.90
C SER A 128 25.76 -10.32 8.69
N ILE A 129 26.96 -9.85 8.37
CA ILE A 129 27.79 -10.47 7.33
C ILE A 129 28.20 -11.88 7.78
N LEU A 130 27.71 -12.90 7.10
CA LEU A 130 27.96 -14.32 7.43
C LEU A 130 29.21 -14.86 6.74
N LEU A 131 29.40 -14.47 5.48
CA LEU A 131 30.46 -14.96 4.62
C LEU A 131 30.97 -13.82 3.74
N LYS A 132 32.25 -13.89 3.40
CA LYS A 132 32.92 -13.01 2.45
C LYS A 132 33.70 -13.84 1.44
N GLU A 133 33.47 -13.62 0.16
CA GLU A 133 34.23 -14.23 -0.93
C GLU A 133 34.60 -13.17 -1.97
N ASP A 134 35.87 -13.16 -2.37
CA ASP A 134 36.37 -12.23 -3.39
C ASP A 134 35.62 -12.39 -4.72
N ASN A 135 35.16 -13.61 -5.02
CA ASN A 135 34.33 -13.91 -6.18
C ASN A 135 33.48 -15.18 -5.95
N HIS A 136 32.19 -15.02 -5.66
CA HIS A 136 31.27 -16.12 -5.39
C HIS A 136 30.63 -16.62 -6.69
N PHE A 137 30.50 -17.93 -6.86
CA PHE A 137 29.73 -18.49 -7.98
C PHE A 137 28.30 -18.82 -7.55
N SER A 138 27.32 -18.10 -8.07
CA SER A 138 25.90 -18.42 -7.86
C SER A 138 25.51 -19.59 -8.77
N SER A 139 25.22 -20.75 -8.19
CA SER A 139 24.70 -21.90 -8.95
C SER A 139 23.27 -21.72 -9.43
N ILE A 140 22.49 -20.84 -8.77
CA ILE A 140 21.11 -20.51 -9.17
C ILE A 140 21.15 -19.62 -10.41
N GLY A 141 22.03 -18.63 -10.40
CA GLY A 141 22.16 -17.70 -11.49
C GLY A 141 23.11 -18.12 -12.61
N GLU A 142 23.96 -19.11 -12.34
CA GLU A 142 25.10 -19.51 -13.18
C GLU A 142 26.04 -18.34 -13.52
N VAL A 143 26.31 -17.50 -12.52
CA VAL A 143 27.13 -16.28 -12.65
C VAL A 143 28.13 -16.11 -11.53
N TRP A 144 29.24 -15.46 -11.84
CA TRP A 144 30.22 -14.98 -10.87
C TRP A 144 29.77 -13.64 -10.28
N MET A 145 29.89 -13.51 -8.97
CA MET A 145 29.52 -12.35 -8.18
C MET A 145 30.78 -11.84 -7.46
N PRO A 146 31.40 -10.74 -7.93
CA PRO A 146 32.62 -10.23 -7.33
C PRO A 146 32.33 -9.54 -5.99
N TYR A 147 33.27 -9.65 -5.04
CA TYR A 147 33.22 -9.02 -3.71
C TYR A 147 31.93 -9.33 -2.95
N SER A 148 31.57 -10.61 -2.91
CA SER A 148 30.33 -11.09 -2.34
C SER A 148 30.37 -11.16 -0.83
N MET A 149 29.34 -10.61 -0.20
CA MET A 149 29.11 -10.68 1.23
C MET A 149 27.71 -11.24 1.49
N GLN A 150 27.63 -12.45 2.04
CA GLN A 150 26.36 -13.07 2.38
C GLN A 150 25.82 -12.45 3.66
N PHE A 151 24.54 -12.09 3.70
CA PHE A 151 23.92 -11.60 4.94
C PHE A 151 22.78 -12.49 5.44
N TYR A 152 22.13 -13.25 4.55
CA TYR A 152 21.16 -14.28 4.95
C TYR A 152 20.84 -15.20 3.78
N GLY A 153 20.77 -16.53 4.01
CA GLY A 153 20.29 -17.48 3.01
C GLY A 153 20.96 -17.32 1.64
N ASN A 154 20.18 -17.14 0.58
CA ASN A 154 20.70 -16.89 -0.78
C ASN A 154 20.93 -15.40 -1.10
N PHE A 155 20.90 -14.51 -0.11
CA PHE A 155 21.01 -13.07 -0.32
C PHE A 155 22.40 -12.53 0.02
N PHE A 156 22.92 -11.76 -0.93
CA PHE A 156 24.26 -11.19 -0.89
C PHE A 156 24.24 -9.69 -1.20
N ILE A 157 25.25 -8.99 -0.70
CA ILE A 157 25.71 -7.70 -1.20
C ILE A 157 26.93 -7.99 -2.08
N HIS A 158 26.92 -7.55 -3.34
CA HIS A 158 28.03 -7.85 -4.26
C HIS A 158 28.16 -6.84 -5.41
N GLY A 159 29.30 -6.89 -6.10
CA GLY A 159 29.56 -6.11 -7.32
C GLY A 159 28.78 -6.63 -8.54
N TRP A 160 28.95 -6.01 -9.70
CA TRP A 160 28.16 -6.41 -10.87
C TRP A 160 28.52 -7.82 -11.34
N PRO A 161 27.54 -8.76 -11.40
CA PRO A 161 27.85 -10.14 -11.71
C PRO A 161 28.02 -10.35 -13.23
N TYR A 162 28.70 -11.43 -13.58
CA TYR A 162 29.05 -11.76 -14.95
C TYR A 162 29.00 -13.27 -15.20
N TYR A 163 28.65 -13.65 -16.43
CA TYR A 163 28.64 -15.06 -16.85
C TYR A 163 30.06 -15.64 -16.87
N PRO A 164 30.26 -16.97 -16.79
CA PRO A 164 31.58 -17.59 -16.88
C PRO A 164 32.44 -17.15 -18.07
N GLY A 165 31.82 -16.71 -19.18
CA GLY A 165 32.50 -16.12 -20.34
C GLY A 165 32.97 -14.66 -20.19
N GLY A 166 32.77 -14.04 -19.03
CA GLY A 166 33.18 -12.65 -18.74
C GLY A 166 32.17 -11.57 -19.11
N ALA A 167 31.10 -11.92 -19.83
CA ALA A 167 30.05 -10.95 -20.19
C ALA A 167 29.23 -10.55 -18.95
N PRO A 168 28.95 -9.25 -18.72
CA PRO A 168 28.14 -8.80 -17.60
C PRO A 168 26.69 -9.24 -17.76
N VAL A 169 25.98 -9.47 -16.65
CA VAL A 169 24.53 -9.70 -16.71
C VAL A 169 23.79 -8.40 -17.10
N PRO A 170 22.62 -8.49 -17.77
CA PRO A 170 21.79 -7.32 -18.03
C PRO A 170 21.16 -6.78 -16.74
N GLN A 171 20.86 -5.47 -16.72
CA GLN A 171 20.31 -4.80 -15.53
C GLN A 171 18.98 -5.39 -15.02
N GLY A 172 18.13 -5.90 -15.92
CA GLY A 172 16.85 -6.53 -15.56
C GLY A 172 16.97 -7.94 -14.95
N TYR A 173 18.15 -8.55 -14.97
CA TYR A 173 18.38 -9.85 -14.34
C TYR A 173 18.48 -9.65 -12.83
N SER A 174 17.51 -9.99 -11.99
CA SER A 174 17.60 -9.79 -10.53
C SER A 174 17.20 -11.05 -9.76
N GLY A 175 18.07 -11.49 -8.85
CA GLY A 175 17.88 -12.66 -7.96
C GLY A 175 17.84 -12.26 -6.49
N GLY A 176 17.32 -11.07 -6.18
CA GLY A 176 17.11 -10.61 -4.80
C GLY A 176 18.30 -9.98 -4.09
N CYS A 177 19.51 -10.15 -4.62
CA CYS A 177 20.71 -9.57 -4.04
C CYS A 177 20.79 -8.04 -4.22
N ILE A 178 21.58 -7.40 -3.36
CA ILE A 178 21.91 -5.97 -3.42
C ILE A 178 23.14 -5.82 -4.31
N ARG A 179 22.98 -5.12 -5.43
CA ARG A 179 24.07 -4.97 -6.41
C ARG A 179 24.59 -3.56 -6.49
N LEU A 180 25.89 -3.47 -6.53
CA LEU A 180 26.66 -2.24 -6.53
C LEU A 180 27.53 -2.18 -7.79
N ALA A 181 28.10 -1.00 -8.08
CA ALA A 181 29.23 -0.97 -8.99
C ALA A 181 30.36 -1.83 -8.40
N THR A 182 31.07 -2.61 -9.22
CA THR A 182 32.07 -3.56 -8.72
C THR A 182 33.17 -2.90 -7.89
N LYS A 183 33.55 -1.66 -8.23
CA LYS A 183 34.51 -0.85 -7.46
C LYS A 183 33.96 -0.45 -6.08
N ASP A 184 32.69 -0.10 -6.00
CA ASP A 184 32.04 0.27 -4.73
C ASP A 184 31.91 -0.96 -3.83
N ALA A 185 31.53 -2.11 -4.41
CA ALA A 185 31.49 -3.39 -3.71
C ALA A 185 32.85 -3.79 -3.14
N GLU A 186 33.95 -3.55 -3.87
CA GLU A 186 35.31 -3.79 -3.38
C GLU A 186 35.61 -2.99 -2.11
N GLU A 187 35.34 -1.67 -2.11
CA GLU A 187 35.57 -0.83 -0.94
C GLU A 187 34.71 -1.29 0.26
N ILE A 188 33.44 -1.57 0.03
CA ILE A 188 32.52 -2.05 1.06
C ILE A 188 32.98 -3.41 1.59
N TYR A 189 33.44 -4.30 0.71
CA TYR A 189 33.99 -5.60 1.07
C TYR A 189 35.24 -5.46 1.93
N GLN A 190 36.15 -4.53 1.63
CA GLN A 190 37.32 -4.28 2.48
C GLN A 190 36.94 -3.66 3.83
N PHE A 191 35.89 -2.84 3.87
CA PHE A 191 35.37 -2.28 5.11
C PHE A 191 34.73 -3.36 6.00
N ALA A 192 33.82 -4.16 5.44
CA ALA A 192 32.97 -5.09 6.16
C ALA A 192 33.76 -6.23 6.82
N GLU A 193 33.34 -6.61 8.02
CA GLU A 193 33.88 -7.74 8.77
C GLU A 193 32.81 -8.84 8.90
N ILE A 194 33.22 -10.11 8.95
CA ILE A 194 32.28 -11.18 9.28
C ILE A 194 31.72 -10.91 10.69
N GLY A 195 30.40 -10.96 10.83
CA GLY A 195 29.67 -10.57 12.04
C GLY A 195 29.26 -9.09 12.09
N ALA A 196 29.73 -8.24 11.16
CA ALA A 196 29.32 -6.84 11.12
C ALA A 196 27.80 -6.72 10.88
N PRO A 197 27.06 -5.91 11.66
CA PRO A 197 25.63 -5.72 11.48
C PRO A 197 25.27 -5.12 10.12
N VAL A 198 24.18 -5.60 9.54
CA VAL A 198 23.59 -5.13 8.30
C VAL A 198 22.11 -4.82 8.56
N PHE A 199 21.74 -3.54 8.53
CA PHE A 199 20.36 -3.10 8.72
C PHE A 199 19.76 -2.77 7.36
N ILE A 200 18.75 -3.53 6.96
CA ILE A 200 18.03 -3.35 5.70
C ILE A 200 16.63 -2.86 6.01
N TYR A 201 16.30 -1.65 5.57
CA TYR A 201 15.07 -0.97 5.92
C TYR A 201 14.48 -0.19 4.74
N GLU A 202 13.21 0.18 4.90
CA GLU A 202 12.43 0.98 3.95
C GLU A 202 11.81 2.13 4.75
N GLU A 203 12.43 3.30 4.66
CA GLU A 203 11.98 4.47 5.40
C GLU A 203 10.90 5.19 4.58
N ASN A 204 9.65 5.14 5.05
CA ASN A 204 8.53 5.82 4.44
C ASN A 204 7.85 6.74 5.47
N GLU A 205 8.10 8.05 5.37
CA GLU A 205 7.57 9.05 6.30
C GLU A 205 6.04 9.14 6.27
N SER A 206 5.39 8.84 5.15
CA SER A 206 3.93 8.95 5.01
C SER A 206 3.16 7.95 5.90
N LEU A 207 3.70 6.72 6.06
CA LEU A 207 3.09 5.66 6.87
C LEU A 207 3.09 5.95 8.37
N ARG A 208 4.08 6.71 8.86
CA ARG A 208 4.12 7.15 10.26
C ARG A 208 3.07 8.23 10.55
N SER A 209 2.80 9.13 9.61
CA SER A 209 1.83 10.22 9.79
C SER A 209 0.38 9.71 9.88
N LEU A 210 0.02 8.71 9.07
CA LEU A 210 -1.32 8.11 9.06
C LEU A 210 -1.65 7.33 10.34
N ALA A 211 -0.63 6.80 11.03
CA ALA A 211 -0.79 6.02 12.25
C ALA A 211 -1.18 6.86 13.48
N SER A 212 -0.90 8.16 13.46
CA SER A 212 -0.99 9.02 14.66
C SER A 212 -2.04 10.12 14.60
N GLU A 213 -2.53 10.52 13.43
CA GLU A 213 -3.30 11.76 13.31
C GLU A 213 -4.83 11.62 13.19
N SER A 214 -5.42 10.42 13.04
CA SER A 214 -6.87 10.37 12.68
C SER A 214 -7.72 9.16 13.11
N ILE A 215 -7.24 8.24 13.95
CA ILE A 215 -8.07 7.10 14.39
C ILE A 215 -8.69 7.36 15.77
N GLU A 216 -9.88 7.94 15.81
CA GLU A 216 -10.72 7.98 17.01
C GLU A 216 -11.44 6.63 17.19
N LEU A 217 -10.87 5.77 18.05
CA LEU A 217 -11.52 4.50 18.42
C LEU A 217 -12.67 4.76 19.38
N GLN A 218 -13.85 4.21 19.10
CA GLN A 218 -14.95 4.22 20.05
C GLN A 218 -14.58 3.46 21.33
N ASN A 219 -15.05 3.98 22.46
CA ASN A 219 -14.89 3.34 23.77
C ASN A 219 -15.88 2.16 23.92
N ILE A 220 -15.64 1.08 23.18
CA ILE A 220 -16.41 -0.17 23.27
C ILE A 220 -15.71 -1.12 24.23
N LYS A 221 -16.49 -1.72 25.13
CA LYS A 221 -16.01 -2.73 26.07
C LYS A 221 -15.33 -3.88 25.32
N SER A 222 -14.10 -4.21 25.72
CA SER A 222 -13.35 -5.33 25.16
C SER A 222 -14.11 -6.66 25.30
N PRO A 223 -13.96 -7.59 24.33
CA PRO A 223 -14.65 -8.86 24.34
C PRO A 223 -14.09 -9.78 25.43
N GLU A 224 -14.89 -10.73 25.89
CA GLU A 224 -14.41 -11.81 26.76
C GLU A 224 -13.70 -12.87 25.91
N VAL A 225 -12.40 -13.05 26.14
CA VAL A 225 -11.53 -13.94 25.37
C VAL A 225 -10.83 -14.92 26.32
N LYS A 226 -10.89 -16.22 26.00
CA LYS A 226 -10.28 -17.30 26.81
C LYS A 226 -8.78 -17.45 26.59
N ALA A 227 -8.27 -16.96 25.47
CA ALA A 227 -6.86 -16.92 25.13
C ALA A 227 -6.01 -16.37 26.28
N LYS A 228 -4.87 -17.02 26.53
CA LYS A 228 -3.88 -16.54 27.50
C LYS A 228 -3.24 -15.25 27.02
N SER A 229 -2.93 -15.17 25.73
CA SER A 229 -2.38 -13.99 25.06
C SER A 229 -3.06 -13.73 23.73
N PHE A 230 -3.28 -12.45 23.39
CA PHE A 230 -3.77 -12.05 22.07
C PHE A 230 -3.29 -10.64 21.68
N LEU A 231 -3.34 -10.36 20.39
CA LEU A 231 -3.02 -9.05 19.80
C LEU A 231 -3.94 -8.77 18.61
N VAL A 232 -4.48 -7.55 18.54
CA VAL A 232 -5.21 -6.97 17.40
C VAL A 232 -4.49 -5.71 16.98
N ALA A 233 -3.90 -5.71 15.79
CA ALA A 233 -3.04 -4.62 15.32
C ALA A 233 -3.08 -4.44 13.79
N ASP A 234 -2.87 -3.22 13.33
CA ASP A 234 -2.70 -2.89 11.91
C ASP A 234 -1.28 -3.24 11.46
N LEU A 235 -1.16 -4.10 10.44
CA LEU A 235 0.12 -4.58 9.92
C LEU A 235 0.96 -3.47 9.28
N GLU A 236 0.32 -2.46 8.70
CA GLU A 236 1.00 -1.39 7.97
C GLU A 236 1.56 -0.34 8.93
N SER A 237 0.72 0.19 9.81
CA SER A 237 1.15 1.21 10.77
C SER A 237 1.89 0.64 11.98
N GLY A 238 1.59 -0.60 12.39
CA GLY A 238 2.00 -1.15 13.68
C GLY A 238 1.15 -0.70 14.85
N LEU A 239 0.04 0.01 14.62
CA LEU A 239 -0.88 0.44 15.67
C LEU A 239 -1.57 -0.75 16.33
N VAL A 240 -1.42 -0.85 17.66
CA VAL A 240 -2.10 -1.86 18.47
C VAL A 240 -3.43 -1.31 18.96
N PHE A 241 -4.51 -2.00 18.61
CA PHE A 241 -5.87 -1.65 19.01
C PHE A 241 -6.29 -2.33 20.32
N LEU A 242 -5.93 -3.60 20.47
CA LEU A 242 -6.23 -4.38 21.67
C LEU A 242 -5.21 -5.48 21.86
N GLU A 243 -4.79 -5.68 23.11
CA GLU A 243 -3.89 -6.77 23.45
C GLU A 243 -4.16 -7.31 24.86
N LYS A 244 -3.74 -8.55 25.06
CA LYS A 244 -3.63 -9.18 26.37
C LYS A 244 -2.33 -9.96 26.39
N ASP A 245 -1.42 -9.59 27.29
CA ASP A 245 -0.18 -10.32 27.52
C ASP A 245 0.63 -10.60 26.22
N ALA A 246 0.63 -9.64 25.30
CA ALA A 246 1.15 -9.84 23.94
C ALA A 246 2.68 -10.03 23.88
N SER A 247 3.41 -9.63 24.91
CA SER A 247 4.87 -9.78 25.02
C SER A 247 5.31 -11.04 25.78
N SER A 248 4.38 -11.84 26.31
CA SER A 248 4.70 -13.08 27.03
C SER A 248 4.81 -14.26 26.06
N ALA A 249 5.82 -15.11 26.29
CA ALA A 249 6.13 -16.23 25.42
C ALA A 249 5.24 -17.44 25.73
N PHE A 250 4.64 -18.01 24.70
CA PHE A 250 3.83 -19.23 24.78
C PHE A 250 4.30 -20.23 23.73
N PRO A 251 4.11 -21.54 23.95
CA PRO A 251 4.24 -22.52 22.88
C PRO A 251 3.30 -22.17 21.73
N VAL A 252 3.80 -22.13 20.49
CA VAL A 252 3.02 -21.60 19.35
C VAL A 252 2.46 -22.65 18.40
N ALA A 253 2.77 -23.92 18.64
CA ALA A 253 2.35 -25.04 17.79
C ALA A 253 2.69 -24.76 16.31
N SER A 254 1.82 -25.18 15.39
CA SER A 254 2.01 -25.07 13.94
C SER A 254 2.12 -23.66 13.37
N LEU A 255 1.95 -22.59 14.16
CA LEU A 255 2.31 -21.24 13.70
C LEU A 255 3.79 -21.14 13.31
N THR A 256 4.63 -22.00 13.91
CA THR A 256 6.03 -22.24 13.54
C THR A 256 6.23 -22.42 12.03
N LYS A 257 5.26 -23.04 11.35
CA LYS A 257 5.37 -23.35 9.91
C LYS A 257 5.39 -22.10 9.02
N LEU A 258 4.90 -20.96 9.50
CA LEU A 258 5.09 -19.67 8.80
C LEU A 258 6.57 -19.29 8.76
N MET A 259 7.28 -19.43 9.90
CA MET A 259 8.74 -19.20 9.94
C MET A 259 9.49 -20.23 9.08
N THR A 260 9.06 -21.49 9.10
CA THR A 260 9.60 -22.54 8.21
C THR A 260 9.45 -22.17 6.74
N ALA A 261 8.28 -21.69 6.32
CA ALA A 261 8.03 -21.30 4.94
C ALA A 261 8.89 -20.09 4.52
N VAL A 262 8.97 -19.06 5.35
CA VAL A 262 9.83 -17.89 5.12
C VAL A 262 11.30 -18.31 5.03
N THR A 263 11.77 -19.13 5.97
CA THR A 263 13.15 -19.61 6.02
C THR A 263 13.49 -20.46 4.80
N ALA A 264 12.63 -21.41 4.44
CA ALA A 264 12.82 -22.22 3.24
C ALA A 264 12.85 -21.35 1.98
N HIS A 265 11.89 -20.46 1.80
CA HIS A 265 11.87 -19.59 0.64
C HIS A 265 13.15 -18.76 0.47
N GLU A 266 13.73 -18.26 1.55
CA GLU A 266 14.87 -17.35 1.50
C GLU A 266 16.23 -18.03 1.56
N ALA A 267 16.32 -19.19 2.21
CA ALA A 267 17.57 -19.90 2.41
C ALA A 267 17.86 -20.95 1.33
N MET A 268 16.87 -21.41 0.57
CA MET A 268 17.07 -22.46 -0.45
C MET A 268 16.45 -22.10 -1.80
N TYR A 269 17.00 -22.68 -2.86
CA TYR A 269 16.38 -22.65 -4.18
C TYR A 269 15.18 -23.59 -4.20
N LEU A 270 13.96 -23.04 -4.11
CA LEU A 270 12.73 -23.84 -4.09
C LEU A 270 12.45 -24.58 -5.41
N GLY A 271 13.26 -24.33 -6.46
CA GLY A 271 13.23 -25.10 -7.69
C GLY A 271 13.88 -26.49 -7.60
N ARG A 272 14.59 -26.80 -6.51
CA ARG A 272 15.24 -28.10 -6.28
C ARG A 272 14.20 -29.18 -5.97
N PHE A 273 14.59 -30.44 -6.21
CA PHE A 273 13.82 -31.62 -5.85
C PHE A 273 14.33 -32.28 -4.56
N THR A 274 13.43 -32.92 -3.83
CA THR A 274 13.75 -33.79 -2.69
C THR A 274 12.92 -35.07 -2.77
N THR A 275 13.50 -36.18 -2.34
CA THR A 275 12.80 -37.47 -2.23
C THR A 275 12.44 -37.74 -0.77
N ILE A 276 11.19 -38.11 -0.53
CA ILE A 276 10.66 -38.43 0.79
C ILE A 276 11.30 -39.74 1.26
N ASN A 277 12.04 -39.69 2.37
CA ASN A 277 12.73 -40.82 2.96
C ASN A 277 12.12 -41.19 4.34
N GLN A 278 12.60 -42.28 4.94
CA GLN A 278 12.04 -42.76 6.20
C GLN A 278 12.14 -41.72 7.32
N SER A 279 13.23 -40.94 7.38
CA SER A 279 13.44 -39.90 8.40
C SER A 279 12.49 -38.71 8.28
N VAL A 280 11.90 -38.48 7.10
CA VAL A 280 10.81 -37.51 6.93
C VAL A 280 9.53 -38.03 7.59
N LEU A 281 9.21 -39.30 7.40
CA LEU A 281 7.99 -39.95 7.89
C LEU A 281 8.04 -40.36 9.37
N GLU A 282 9.22 -40.33 9.99
CA GLU A 282 9.41 -40.56 11.43
C GLU A 282 8.90 -39.40 12.29
N THR A 283 8.47 -38.29 11.69
CA THR A 283 7.87 -37.18 12.41
C THR A 283 6.51 -37.57 13.00
N TYR A 284 6.13 -36.95 14.11
CA TYR A 284 4.86 -37.25 14.78
C TYR A 284 3.68 -36.50 14.14
N GLY A 285 2.62 -37.20 13.76
CA GLY A 285 1.33 -36.65 13.29
C GLY A 285 0.98 -36.99 11.83
N ASP A 286 -0.31 -37.21 11.54
CA ASP A 286 -0.79 -37.79 10.27
C ASP A 286 -1.00 -36.80 9.10
N ALA A 287 -0.46 -35.57 9.19
CA ALA A 287 -0.81 -34.48 8.27
C ALA A 287 0.12 -34.41 7.04
N GLY A 288 -0.47 -34.41 5.83
CA GLY A 288 0.21 -34.20 4.53
C GLY A 288 0.34 -35.45 3.65
N ASN A 289 0.19 -36.66 4.22
CA ASN A 289 0.12 -37.94 3.49
C ASN A 289 1.20 -38.15 2.40
N LEU A 290 2.41 -37.62 2.64
CA LEU A 290 3.54 -37.81 1.74
C LEU A 290 4.01 -39.27 1.82
N LYS A 291 4.40 -39.88 0.70
CA LYS A 291 4.76 -41.30 0.67
C LYS A 291 6.25 -41.53 0.49
N LEU A 292 6.75 -42.59 1.12
CA LEU A 292 8.14 -43.01 0.99
C LEU A 292 8.51 -43.22 -0.48
N GLY A 293 9.60 -42.59 -0.92
CA GLY A 293 10.12 -42.67 -2.27
C GLY A 293 9.56 -41.65 -3.26
N GLU A 294 8.52 -40.88 -2.90
CA GLU A 294 8.01 -39.81 -3.76
C GLU A 294 9.00 -38.65 -3.86
N THR A 295 9.12 -38.06 -5.04
CA THR A 295 9.96 -36.89 -5.30
C THR A 295 9.11 -35.66 -5.55
N PHE A 296 9.44 -34.58 -4.85
CA PHE A 296 8.73 -33.29 -4.94
C PHE A 296 9.70 -32.15 -5.18
N LYS A 297 9.24 -31.15 -5.94
CA LYS A 297 9.86 -29.83 -5.93
C LYS A 297 9.68 -29.20 -4.55
N LEU A 298 10.72 -28.54 -4.02
CA LEU A 298 10.63 -27.94 -2.68
C LEU A 298 9.52 -26.89 -2.57
N TYR A 299 9.26 -26.14 -3.64
CA TYR A 299 8.12 -25.21 -3.71
C TYR A 299 6.77 -25.91 -3.46
N ASP A 300 6.60 -27.12 -3.97
CA ASP A 300 5.34 -27.86 -3.85
C ASP A 300 5.07 -28.30 -2.40
N LEU A 301 6.12 -28.50 -1.61
CA LEU A 301 6.00 -28.83 -0.19
C LEU A 301 5.54 -27.64 0.68
N ILE A 302 5.59 -26.40 0.17
CA ILE A 302 5.06 -25.23 0.89
C ILE A 302 3.53 -25.30 1.01
N PHE A 303 2.85 -25.91 0.04
CA PHE A 303 1.39 -26.06 0.05
C PHE A 303 0.89 -26.95 1.20
N PRO A 304 1.28 -28.24 1.31
CA PRO A 304 0.85 -29.06 2.45
C PRO A 304 1.37 -28.55 3.79
N LEU A 305 2.55 -27.90 3.82
CA LEU A 305 3.07 -27.23 5.02
C LEU A 305 2.08 -26.19 5.55
N LEU A 306 1.58 -25.30 4.68
CA LEU A 306 0.75 -24.17 5.10
C LEU A 306 -0.75 -24.50 5.12
N MET A 307 -1.26 -25.28 4.17
CA MET A 307 -2.68 -25.60 4.02
C MET A 307 -3.15 -26.69 4.99
N GLU A 308 -2.44 -27.83 5.01
CA GLU A 308 -2.79 -28.99 5.84
C GLU A 308 -2.02 -29.04 7.16
N SER A 309 -1.10 -28.10 7.37
CA SER A 309 -0.24 -28.08 8.56
C SER A 309 0.71 -29.29 8.63
N SER A 310 1.14 -29.81 7.47
CA SER A 310 1.94 -31.05 7.38
C SER A 310 3.28 -30.96 8.10
N ASN A 311 3.51 -31.91 9.02
CA ASN A 311 4.78 -32.04 9.72
C ASN A 311 5.84 -32.70 8.81
N ASP A 312 5.42 -33.63 7.95
CA ASP A 312 6.29 -34.29 6.98
C ASP A 312 6.88 -33.27 6.00
N ALA A 313 6.06 -32.35 5.48
CA ALA A 313 6.52 -31.28 4.61
C ALA A 313 7.54 -30.36 5.33
N ALA A 314 7.29 -30.02 6.59
CA ALA A 314 8.23 -29.25 7.40
C ALA A 314 9.58 -29.96 7.57
N LYS A 315 9.54 -31.27 7.86
CA LYS A 315 10.73 -32.11 8.00
C LYS A 315 11.48 -32.27 6.68
N ALA A 316 10.77 -32.51 5.59
CA ALA A 316 11.34 -32.64 4.25
C ALA A 316 12.07 -31.36 3.83
N LEU A 317 11.46 -30.18 4.04
CA LEU A 317 12.11 -28.89 3.76
C LEU A 317 13.37 -28.69 4.62
N ALA A 318 13.31 -28.99 5.91
CA ALA A 318 14.45 -28.85 6.81
C ALA A 318 15.63 -29.78 6.44
N LEU A 319 15.34 -31.01 5.99
CA LEU A 319 16.37 -31.98 5.61
C LEU A 319 16.93 -31.79 4.20
N ALA A 320 16.20 -31.14 3.28
CA ALA A 320 16.53 -31.13 1.86
C ALA A 320 17.90 -30.48 1.51
N VAL A 321 18.32 -29.45 2.24
CA VAL A 321 19.52 -28.67 1.90
C VAL A 321 20.53 -28.63 3.05
N TYR A 322 20.10 -28.18 4.23
CA TYR A 322 21.01 -27.85 5.33
C TYR A 322 21.10 -28.92 6.42
N GLY A 323 20.16 -29.87 6.41
CA GLY A 323 19.86 -30.67 7.60
C GLY A 323 19.08 -29.86 8.63
N GLU A 324 18.41 -30.56 9.53
CA GLU A 324 17.43 -29.95 10.44
C GLU A 324 18.04 -28.96 11.42
N GLU A 325 19.18 -29.29 12.04
CA GLU A 325 19.85 -28.42 13.01
C GLU A 325 20.21 -27.06 12.40
N LYS A 326 20.83 -27.07 11.21
CA LYS A 326 21.19 -25.81 10.53
C LYS A 326 19.97 -25.08 10.00
N PHE A 327 18.93 -25.79 9.56
CA PHE A 327 17.67 -25.15 9.16
C PHE A 327 16.99 -24.43 10.35
N VAL A 328 16.94 -25.06 11.52
CA VAL A 328 16.40 -24.45 12.75
C VAL A 328 17.28 -23.27 13.20
N SER A 329 18.61 -23.34 13.05
CA SER A 329 19.49 -22.17 13.25
C SER A 329 19.08 -21.01 12.35
N LEU A 330 18.83 -21.27 11.07
CA LEU A 330 18.39 -20.23 10.12
C LEU A 330 17.02 -19.65 10.48
N MET A 331 16.09 -20.47 11.00
CA MET A 331 14.81 -19.97 11.51
C MET A 331 14.99 -18.98 12.67
N ASN A 332 15.90 -19.28 13.61
CA ASN A 332 16.19 -18.39 14.73
C ASN A 332 16.99 -17.14 14.31
N GLU A 333 17.91 -17.29 13.35
CA GLU A 333 18.61 -16.16 12.72
C GLU A 333 17.58 -15.23 12.05
N LYS A 334 16.58 -15.79 11.35
CA LYS A 334 15.49 -15.02 10.76
C LYS A 334 14.60 -14.37 11.81
N ALA A 335 14.23 -15.10 12.87
CA ALA A 335 13.47 -14.54 13.98
C ALA A 335 14.17 -13.33 14.59
N SER A 336 15.47 -13.45 14.85
CA SER A 336 16.31 -12.34 15.33
C SER A 336 16.36 -11.19 14.33
N ALA A 337 16.50 -11.47 13.03
CA ALA A 337 16.51 -10.46 11.99
C ALA A 337 15.16 -9.74 11.80
N LEU A 338 14.06 -10.40 12.17
CA LEU A 338 12.71 -9.85 12.30
C LEU A 338 12.41 -9.32 13.71
N GLY A 339 13.40 -9.33 14.60
CA GLY A 339 13.34 -8.61 15.89
C GLY A 339 12.37 -9.29 16.84
N MET A 340 12.14 -10.58 16.60
CA MET A 340 11.31 -11.45 17.39
C MET A 340 12.09 -11.87 18.66
N LYS A 341 12.28 -10.95 19.58
CA LYS A 341 13.25 -11.07 20.68
C LYS A 341 12.93 -12.18 21.68
N ASN A 342 11.66 -12.58 21.75
CA ASN A 342 11.17 -13.59 22.68
C ASN A 342 10.70 -14.86 21.94
N ALA A 343 11.04 -14.99 20.65
CA ALA A 343 10.80 -16.18 19.86
C ALA A 343 12.01 -17.10 19.84
N PHE A 344 11.75 -18.39 19.95
CA PHE A 344 12.78 -19.43 19.83
C PHE A 344 12.18 -20.69 19.23
N PHE A 345 12.84 -21.23 18.21
CA PHE A 345 12.44 -22.42 17.50
C PHE A 345 13.45 -23.56 17.71
N VAL A 346 12.95 -24.75 18.01
CA VAL A 346 13.69 -26.01 18.19
C VAL A 346 13.41 -27.04 17.11
N ASP A 347 12.31 -26.88 16.35
CA ASP A 347 11.92 -27.76 15.25
C ASP A 347 11.11 -27.00 14.19
N PRO A 348 11.06 -27.45 12.92
CA PRO A 348 10.39 -26.73 11.83
C PRO A 348 8.86 -26.88 11.81
N SER A 349 8.29 -27.70 12.68
CA SER A 349 6.88 -28.13 12.61
C SER A 349 5.99 -27.46 13.66
N GLY A 350 6.53 -27.15 14.84
CA GLY A 350 5.73 -26.70 15.99
C GLY A 350 5.36 -27.80 16.99
N ILE A 351 5.84 -29.05 16.82
CA ILE A 351 5.48 -30.15 17.73
C ILE A 351 6.14 -29.96 19.11
N GLY A 352 7.40 -29.52 19.15
CA GLY A 352 8.11 -29.27 20.39
C GLY A 352 7.52 -28.08 21.14
N SER A 353 7.23 -28.25 22.43
CA SER A 353 6.69 -27.18 23.27
C SER A 353 7.68 -26.05 23.55
N SER A 354 8.96 -26.26 23.25
CA SER A 354 9.99 -25.21 23.26
C SER A 354 10.01 -24.34 21.99
N ASN A 355 9.17 -24.63 20.99
CA ASN A 355 8.82 -23.65 19.96
C ASN A 355 7.92 -22.60 20.57
N VAL A 356 8.53 -21.51 21.04
CA VAL A 356 7.85 -20.43 21.74
C VAL A 356 7.97 -19.13 20.97
N SER A 357 6.97 -18.28 21.11
CA SER A 357 6.96 -16.91 20.61
C SER A 357 5.91 -16.11 21.37
N THR A 358 5.84 -14.82 21.08
CA THR A 358 4.86 -13.89 21.66
C THR A 358 3.88 -13.45 20.59
N ALA A 359 2.73 -12.89 20.99
CA ALA A 359 1.79 -12.33 20.01
C ALA A 359 2.44 -11.15 19.25
N GLU A 360 3.26 -10.35 19.92
CA GLU A 360 4.03 -9.25 19.30
C GLU A 360 5.07 -9.75 18.29
N ASP A 361 5.83 -10.79 18.62
CA ASP A 361 6.84 -11.36 17.72
C ASP A 361 6.17 -12.00 16.49
N LEU A 362 5.06 -12.71 16.69
CA LEU A 362 4.27 -13.26 15.60
C LEU A 362 3.63 -12.17 14.73
N PHE A 363 3.31 -11.00 15.29
CA PHE A 363 2.88 -9.84 14.51
C PHE A 363 4.00 -9.32 13.61
N ARG A 364 5.25 -9.27 14.10
CA ARG A 364 6.41 -8.90 13.26
C ARG A 364 6.61 -9.89 12.11
N LEU A 365 6.46 -11.19 12.38
CA LEU A 365 6.49 -12.22 11.33
C LEU A 365 5.34 -12.03 10.33
N ALA A 366 4.11 -11.80 10.81
CA ALA A 366 2.95 -11.58 9.95
C ALA A 366 3.13 -10.34 9.05
N ARG A 367 3.60 -9.23 9.62
CA ARG A 367 3.93 -8.01 8.90
C ARG A 367 4.97 -8.24 7.83
N TYR A 368 6.05 -8.93 8.17
CA TYR A 368 7.09 -9.29 7.21
C TYR A 368 6.55 -10.17 6.08
N ILE A 369 5.66 -11.12 6.39
CA ILE A 369 5.04 -11.95 5.36
C ILE A 369 4.13 -11.12 4.48
N SER A 370 3.26 -10.26 5.01
CA SER A 370 2.38 -9.42 4.19
C SER A 370 3.17 -8.48 3.27
N ASP A 371 4.24 -7.87 3.77
CA ASP A 371 5.08 -6.94 3.02
C ASP A 371 5.96 -7.66 1.99
N LYS A 372 6.73 -8.68 2.41
CA LYS A 372 7.79 -9.28 1.59
C LYS A 372 7.43 -10.62 0.98
N ARG A 373 6.44 -11.34 1.51
CA ARG A 373 6.15 -12.74 1.15
C ARG A 373 4.64 -13.02 1.08
N SER A 374 3.85 -12.06 0.59
CA SER A 374 2.38 -12.11 0.63
C SER A 374 1.80 -13.37 -0.02
N PHE A 375 2.48 -13.93 -1.03
CA PHE A 375 2.13 -15.20 -1.65
C PHE A 375 2.01 -16.37 -0.65
N LEU A 376 2.71 -16.33 0.50
CA LEU A 376 2.54 -17.33 1.55
C LEU A 376 1.16 -17.25 2.19
N PHE A 377 0.64 -16.04 2.41
CA PHE A 377 -0.74 -15.86 2.87
C PHE A 377 -1.76 -16.21 1.78
N GLU A 378 -1.46 -15.97 0.51
CA GLU A 378 -2.28 -16.45 -0.62
C GLU A 378 -2.42 -17.98 -0.63
N ILE A 379 -1.34 -18.72 -0.34
CA ILE A 379 -1.40 -20.18 -0.16
C ILE A 379 -2.32 -20.52 1.02
N THR A 380 -2.22 -19.80 2.13
CA THR A 380 -3.03 -20.07 3.33
C THR A 380 -4.52 -19.75 3.19
N LYS A 381 -4.97 -19.06 2.13
CA LYS A 381 -6.40 -18.86 1.84
C LYS A 381 -6.92 -19.68 0.66
N THR A 382 -6.03 -20.35 -0.09
CA THR A 382 -6.40 -21.20 -1.23
C THR A 382 -7.22 -22.41 -0.73
N PRO A 383 -8.47 -22.65 -1.19
CA PRO A 383 -9.32 -23.70 -0.60
C PRO A 383 -8.76 -25.12 -0.74
N SER A 384 -8.25 -25.44 -1.92
CA SER A 384 -7.56 -26.69 -2.20
C SER A 384 -6.52 -26.52 -3.31
N LYS A 385 -5.53 -27.41 -3.33
CA LYS A 385 -4.46 -27.40 -4.33
C LYS A 385 -4.14 -28.82 -4.77
N GLU A 386 -4.23 -29.05 -6.07
CA GLU A 386 -3.74 -30.28 -6.69
C GLU A 386 -2.26 -30.14 -7.07
N ILE A 387 -1.47 -31.14 -6.69
CA ILE A 387 -0.04 -31.25 -6.99
C ILE A 387 0.24 -32.70 -7.41
N PHE A 388 1.16 -32.86 -8.35
CA PHE A 388 1.68 -34.17 -8.74
C PHE A 388 3.13 -34.26 -8.26
N SER A 389 3.49 -35.36 -7.60
CA SER A 389 4.90 -35.73 -7.44
C SER A 389 5.54 -35.94 -8.82
N GLU A 390 6.87 -35.85 -8.89
CA GLU A 390 7.61 -36.15 -10.12
C GLU A 390 7.40 -37.58 -10.61
N ASP A 391 7.03 -38.49 -9.69
CA ASP A 391 6.70 -39.88 -9.98
C ASP A 391 5.27 -40.06 -10.53
N GLY A 392 4.52 -38.97 -10.72
CA GLY A 392 3.16 -38.98 -11.27
C GLY A 392 2.05 -39.26 -10.25
N ASN A 393 2.38 -39.45 -8.97
CA ASN A 393 1.36 -39.60 -7.92
C ASN A 393 0.63 -38.27 -7.68
N ARG A 394 -0.69 -38.34 -7.67
CA ARG A 394 -1.59 -37.21 -7.48
C ARG A 394 -1.87 -36.97 -6.00
N HIS A 395 -1.76 -35.70 -5.57
CA HIS A 395 -2.07 -35.22 -4.24
C HIS A 395 -3.06 -34.05 -4.32
N ILE A 396 -4.07 -34.02 -3.44
CA ILE A 396 -5.02 -32.91 -3.33
C ILE A 396 -5.00 -32.42 -1.89
N PHE A 397 -4.35 -31.28 -1.67
CA PHE A 397 -4.24 -30.68 -0.35
C PHE A 397 -5.44 -29.79 -0.05
N GLN A 398 -6.04 -29.96 1.13
CA GLN A 398 -7.15 -29.15 1.63
C GLN A 398 -6.66 -28.09 2.61
N ASN A 399 -7.34 -26.96 2.69
CA ASN A 399 -6.92 -25.88 3.57
C ASN A 399 -7.67 -25.88 4.91
N TYR A 400 -6.92 -25.99 6.01
CA TYR A 400 -7.44 -26.00 7.37
C TYR A 400 -7.37 -24.64 8.08
N ASN A 401 -6.94 -23.59 7.39
CA ASN A 401 -6.88 -22.24 7.93
C ASN A 401 -8.17 -21.43 7.66
N ILE A 402 -9.10 -21.96 6.86
CA ILE A 402 -10.33 -21.28 6.45
C ILE A 402 -11.09 -20.76 7.69
N PHE A 403 -11.42 -19.48 7.65
CA PHE A 403 -12.24 -18.80 8.64
C PHE A 403 -13.52 -18.33 7.96
N ASP A 404 -14.66 -18.49 8.63
CA ASP A 404 -15.95 -18.04 8.10
C ASP A 404 -16.10 -16.51 8.27
N ALA A 405 -15.36 -15.76 7.45
CA ALA A 405 -15.40 -14.29 7.36
C ALA A 405 -15.50 -13.79 5.91
N GLY A 406 -15.85 -14.66 4.96
CA GLY A 406 -16.02 -14.27 3.55
C GLY A 406 -14.75 -13.71 2.92
N ALA A 407 -14.90 -12.62 2.15
CA ALA A 407 -13.83 -12.01 1.37
C ALA A 407 -12.81 -11.20 2.20
N GLU A 408 -13.11 -10.91 3.46
CA GLU A 408 -12.26 -10.11 4.34
C GLU A 408 -11.02 -10.89 4.79
N PHE A 409 -11.09 -12.22 4.89
CA PHE A 409 -9.97 -13.05 5.32
C PHE A 409 -8.93 -13.20 4.20
N ILE A 410 -7.76 -12.58 4.38
CA ILE A 410 -6.69 -12.56 3.36
C ILE A 410 -5.53 -13.52 3.66
N GLY A 411 -5.56 -14.20 4.82
CA GLY A 411 -4.62 -15.29 5.11
C GLY A 411 -4.41 -15.54 6.59
N GLY A 412 -3.69 -16.60 6.94
CA GLY A 412 -3.40 -16.92 8.32
C GLY A 412 -2.88 -18.33 8.54
N LYS A 413 -2.72 -18.71 9.81
CA LYS A 413 -2.34 -20.08 10.17
C LYS A 413 -2.98 -20.47 11.50
N THR A 414 -3.40 -21.73 11.59
CA THR A 414 -3.86 -22.35 12.85
C THR A 414 -2.84 -23.36 13.38
N GLY A 415 -2.84 -23.54 14.71
CA GLY A 415 -2.02 -24.52 15.42
C GLY A 415 -2.69 -25.02 16.68
N TYR A 416 -2.36 -26.25 17.07
CA TYR A 416 -2.77 -26.86 18.33
C TYR A 416 -1.75 -27.89 18.80
N THR A 417 -1.37 -27.85 20.08
CA THR A 417 -0.76 -28.97 20.80
C THR A 417 -1.32 -29.00 22.22
N LYS A 418 -1.07 -30.08 22.97
CA LYS A 418 -1.50 -30.16 24.37
C LYS A 418 -0.88 -29.05 25.24
N ASP A 419 0.34 -28.65 24.93
CA ASP A 419 1.08 -27.62 25.68
C ASP A 419 0.73 -26.20 25.21
N ALA A 420 0.50 -26.01 23.91
CA ALA A 420 0.16 -24.72 23.31
C ALA A 420 -1.32 -24.33 23.45
N LEU A 421 -2.21 -25.31 23.62
CA LEU A 421 -3.65 -25.17 23.34
C LEU A 421 -3.87 -24.62 21.92
N GLY A 422 -5.00 -23.98 21.65
CA GLY A 422 -5.29 -23.39 20.35
C GLY A 422 -4.51 -22.09 20.10
N THR A 423 -3.80 -22.04 18.98
CA THR A 423 -3.06 -20.87 18.49
C THR A 423 -3.47 -20.48 17.06
N ARG A 424 -3.57 -19.17 16.77
CA ARG A 424 -4.01 -18.65 15.47
C ARG A 424 -3.35 -17.33 15.13
N ILE A 425 -3.01 -17.15 13.86
CA ILE A 425 -2.79 -15.85 13.21
C ILE A 425 -3.86 -15.74 12.13
N SER A 426 -4.55 -14.61 12.04
CA SER A 426 -5.52 -14.33 10.98
C SER A 426 -5.42 -12.89 10.56
N ILE A 427 -5.32 -12.67 9.26
CA ILE A 427 -5.20 -11.36 8.65
C ILE A 427 -6.50 -11.07 7.93
N PHE A 428 -7.05 -9.88 8.17
CA PHE A 428 -8.29 -9.41 7.59
C PHE A 428 -8.08 -8.06 6.91
N SER A 429 -8.55 -7.89 5.68
CA SER A 429 -8.74 -6.56 5.09
C SER A 429 -10.03 -6.00 5.68
N LEU A 430 -9.90 -4.96 6.50
CA LEU A 430 -11.03 -4.33 7.20
C LEU A 430 -10.96 -2.81 7.07
N PRO A 431 -12.11 -2.14 6.99
CA PRO A 431 -12.16 -0.70 7.03
C PRO A 431 -11.77 -0.19 8.43
N VAL A 432 -10.85 0.78 8.45
CA VAL A 432 -10.52 1.62 9.61
C VAL A 432 -10.77 3.07 9.20
N GLY A 433 -11.92 3.61 9.59
CA GLY A 433 -12.43 4.85 8.99
C GLY A 433 -12.70 4.66 7.49
N ASN A 434 -12.05 5.48 6.65
CA ASN A 434 -12.22 5.48 5.18
C ASN A 434 -11.19 4.64 4.42
N ILE A 435 -10.26 3.98 5.13
CA ILE A 435 -9.13 3.29 4.51
C ILE A 435 -9.25 1.79 4.84
N GLU A 436 -9.13 0.95 3.81
CA GLU A 436 -8.94 -0.50 4.00
C GLU A 436 -7.55 -0.75 4.58
N ARG A 437 -7.50 -1.49 5.69
CA ARG A 437 -6.26 -1.84 6.38
C ARG A 437 -6.18 -3.35 6.60
N ASP A 438 -4.96 -3.86 6.55
CA ASP A 438 -4.69 -5.25 6.85
C ASP A 438 -4.50 -5.42 8.37
N ILE A 439 -5.50 -6.00 9.02
CA ILE A 439 -5.57 -6.17 10.47
C ILE A 439 -5.19 -7.59 10.85
N ALA A 440 -4.16 -7.72 11.69
CA ALA A 440 -3.74 -8.98 12.27
C ALA A 440 -4.44 -9.24 13.60
N ILE A 441 -5.07 -10.41 13.72
CA ILE A 441 -5.59 -10.97 14.96
C ILE A 441 -4.78 -12.22 15.30
N ILE A 442 -4.07 -12.17 16.43
CA ILE A 442 -3.19 -13.23 16.91
C ILE A 442 -3.71 -13.72 18.25
N VAL A 443 -3.88 -15.03 18.38
CA VAL A 443 -4.46 -15.70 19.56
C VAL A 443 -3.53 -16.84 19.99
N LEU A 444 -3.12 -16.87 21.24
CA LEU A 444 -2.24 -17.89 21.82
C LEU A 444 -2.85 -18.49 23.11
N GLY A 445 -2.72 -19.80 23.27
CA GLY A 445 -3.13 -20.47 24.51
C GLY A 445 -4.64 -20.54 24.74
N SER A 446 -5.46 -20.61 23.69
CA SER A 446 -6.93 -20.60 23.82
C SER A 446 -7.55 -22.01 23.83
N GLU A 447 -8.51 -22.24 24.72
CA GLU A 447 -9.38 -23.42 24.72
C GLU A 447 -10.52 -23.30 23.70
N GLU A 448 -10.87 -22.08 23.27
CA GLU A 448 -11.99 -21.77 22.36
C GLU A 448 -11.52 -20.89 21.20
N ARG A 449 -10.37 -21.22 20.61
CA ARG A 449 -9.63 -20.38 19.65
C ARG A 449 -10.49 -19.72 18.56
N GLU A 450 -11.38 -20.46 17.92
CA GLU A 450 -12.24 -19.93 16.85
C GLU A 450 -13.22 -18.87 17.37
N LYS A 451 -13.80 -19.10 18.54
CA LYS A 451 -14.73 -18.18 19.20
C LYS A 451 -14.00 -16.93 19.70
N ASP A 452 -12.80 -17.09 20.23
CA ASP A 452 -11.93 -15.99 20.65
C ASP A 452 -11.54 -15.09 19.47
N THR A 453 -11.08 -15.67 18.36
CA THR A 453 -10.74 -14.92 17.15
C THR A 453 -11.97 -14.21 16.59
N LYS A 454 -13.15 -14.86 16.56
CA LYS A 454 -14.39 -14.24 16.12
C LYS A 454 -14.80 -13.08 17.03
N ALA A 455 -14.71 -13.24 18.34
CA ALA A 455 -15.05 -12.19 19.30
C ALA A 455 -14.13 -10.95 19.14
N LEU A 456 -12.83 -11.17 18.89
CA LEU A 456 -11.88 -10.10 18.60
C LEU A 456 -12.16 -9.41 17.26
N LEU A 457 -12.52 -10.17 16.22
CA LEU A 457 -12.89 -9.63 14.91
C LEU A 457 -14.15 -8.77 15.00
N GLU A 458 -15.22 -9.29 15.61
CA GLU A 458 -16.48 -8.57 15.76
C GLU A 458 -16.33 -7.33 16.64
N TRP A 459 -15.53 -7.42 17.71
CA TRP A 459 -15.18 -6.24 18.51
C TRP A 459 -14.43 -5.21 17.67
N PHE A 460 -13.43 -5.63 16.90
CA PHE A 460 -12.65 -4.71 16.08
C PHE A 460 -13.54 -4.03 15.05
N LYS A 461 -14.42 -4.76 14.36
CA LYS A 461 -15.40 -4.17 13.43
C LYS A 461 -16.29 -3.14 14.11
N GLN A 462 -16.73 -3.38 15.34
CA GLN A 462 -17.54 -2.39 16.06
C GLN A 462 -16.74 -1.14 16.43
N VAL A 463 -15.47 -1.29 16.80
CA VAL A 463 -14.60 -0.18 17.21
C VAL A 463 -14.02 0.60 16.01
N SER A 464 -13.78 -0.09 14.89
CA SER A 464 -13.26 0.51 13.65
C SER A 464 -14.36 1.17 12.82
N VAL A 465 -15.63 0.77 13.01
CA VAL A 465 -16.81 1.45 12.47
C VAL A 465 -17.15 2.63 13.37
N SER A 466 -16.30 3.66 13.30
CA SER A 466 -16.63 5.06 13.60
C SER A 466 -15.56 6.02 13.11
N GLY A 467 -15.39 6.13 11.81
CA GLY A 467 -15.87 7.38 11.23
C GLY A 467 -17.24 7.05 10.67
N GLU A 468 -18.25 7.93 10.77
CA GLU A 468 -19.09 8.04 9.57
C GLU A 468 -18.08 8.16 8.41
N SER A 469 -18.21 7.35 7.36
CA SER A 469 -17.48 7.73 6.15
C SER A 469 -17.87 9.16 5.93
N ALA A 470 -16.91 10.07 6.04
CA ALA A 470 -17.11 11.45 5.70
C ALA A 470 -17.80 11.44 4.34
N GLU A 471 -19.10 11.70 4.35
CA GLU A 471 -19.91 11.67 3.17
C GLU A 471 -19.81 13.10 2.65
N ALA A 472 -19.35 13.26 1.42
CA ALA A 472 -19.41 14.55 0.76
C ALA A 472 -20.49 14.48 -0.32
N LYS A 473 -21.47 15.37 -0.24
CA LYS A 473 -22.50 15.55 -1.26
C LYS A 473 -22.08 16.69 -2.16
N ILE A 474 -21.68 16.36 -3.38
CA ILE A 474 -21.32 17.34 -4.39
C ILE A 474 -22.46 17.46 -5.39
N ALA A 475 -22.95 18.67 -5.63
CA ALA A 475 -23.90 18.94 -6.69
C ALA A 475 -23.18 19.50 -7.93
N PHE A 476 -23.51 18.94 -9.09
CA PHE A 476 -23.09 19.47 -10.39
C PHE A 476 -24.32 19.99 -11.14
N VAL A 477 -24.21 21.20 -11.69
CA VAL A 477 -25.25 21.80 -12.52
C VAL A 477 -24.73 22.17 -13.91
N GLY A 478 -25.68 22.40 -14.81
CA GLY A 478 -25.43 22.78 -16.19
C GLY A 478 -24.95 24.21 -16.40
N ASP A 479 -25.19 24.73 -17.62
CA ASP A 479 -24.70 26.02 -18.07
C ASP A 479 -25.35 27.21 -17.34
N VAL A 480 -24.51 28.16 -16.91
CA VAL A 480 -24.89 29.38 -16.19
C VAL A 480 -24.48 30.61 -16.98
N MET A 481 -25.47 31.32 -17.53
CA MET A 481 -25.31 32.57 -18.30
C MET A 481 -26.24 33.65 -17.72
N LEU A 482 -25.66 34.65 -17.04
CA LEU A 482 -26.40 35.70 -16.34
C LEU A 482 -26.50 37.02 -17.14
N ALA A 483 -26.28 36.95 -18.45
CA ALA A 483 -26.34 38.08 -19.37
C ALA A 483 -27.65 38.08 -20.19
N ARG A 484 -27.75 38.95 -21.20
CA ARG A 484 -28.85 39.00 -22.19
C ARG A 484 -30.25 38.94 -21.54
N GLY A 485 -31.11 37.99 -21.93
CA GLY A 485 -32.47 37.86 -21.40
C GLY A 485 -32.50 37.66 -19.88
N VAL A 486 -31.53 36.94 -19.32
CA VAL A 486 -31.40 36.76 -17.87
C VAL A 486 -31.14 38.10 -17.18
N ARG A 487 -30.28 38.94 -17.77
CA ARG A 487 -30.03 40.29 -17.25
C ARG A 487 -31.28 41.15 -17.28
N SER A 488 -32.06 41.09 -18.36
CA SER A 488 -33.32 41.82 -18.50
C SER A 488 -34.35 41.41 -17.44
N VAL A 489 -34.46 40.12 -17.09
CA VAL A 489 -35.41 39.68 -16.04
C VAL A 489 -34.93 40.04 -14.63
N ILE A 490 -33.62 40.04 -14.37
CA ILE A 490 -33.05 40.55 -13.12
C ILE A 490 -33.45 42.02 -12.92
N GLU A 491 -33.36 42.82 -13.98
CA GLU A 491 -33.72 44.24 -13.96
C GLU A 491 -35.23 44.45 -13.72
N ASN A 492 -36.05 43.83 -14.56
CA ASN A 492 -37.48 44.13 -14.63
C ASN A 492 -38.30 43.42 -13.54
N TYR A 493 -37.94 42.17 -13.22
CA TYR A 493 -38.67 41.33 -12.27
C TYR A 493 -37.91 41.17 -10.94
N GLY A 494 -36.59 41.05 -11.01
CA GLY A 494 -35.70 41.01 -9.84
C GLY A 494 -35.41 42.37 -9.21
N ARG A 495 -35.84 43.48 -9.83
CA ARG A 495 -35.57 44.86 -9.36
C ARG A 495 -34.07 45.16 -9.18
N GLY A 496 -33.23 44.56 -10.03
CA GLY A 496 -31.78 44.68 -9.97
C GLY A 496 -31.09 43.79 -8.93
N ASP A 497 -31.82 42.87 -8.29
CA ASP A 497 -31.26 41.88 -7.37
C ASP A 497 -30.68 40.68 -8.13
N PHE A 498 -29.36 40.54 -8.18
CA PHE A 498 -28.68 39.46 -8.89
C PHE A 498 -28.85 38.08 -8.25
N ARG A 499 -29.46 38.00 -7.05
CA ARG A 499 -29.89 36.73 -6.45
C ARG A 499 -31.16 36.18 -7.12
N PHE A 500 -31.90 37.03 -7.84
CA PHE A 500 -33.18 36.70 -8.44
C PHE A 500 -33.19 35.37 -9.22
N PRO A 501 -32.23 35.06 -10.12
CA PRO A 501 -32.24 33.82 -10.88
C PRO A 501 -32.26 32.57 -10.00
N PHE A 502 -31.65 32.63 -8.81
CA PHE A 502 -31.45 31.48 -7.93
C PHE A 502 -32.49 31.35 -6.82
N LEU A 503 -33.41 32.32 -6.65
CA LEU A 503 -34.35 32.35 -5.50
C LEU A 503 -35.23 31.11 -5.38
N LYS A 504 -35.54 30.42 -6.49
CA LYS A 504 -36.41 29.23 -6.50
C LYS A 504 -35.68 27.92 -6.15
N ILE A 505 -34.36 27.90 -6.17
CA ILE A 505 -33.57 26.67 -5.96
C ILE A 505 -32.46 26.84 -4.90
N GLY A 506 -32.08 28.06 -4.53
CA GLY A 506 -30.95 28.32 -3.64
C GLY A 506 -31.00 27.56 -2.31
N GLY A 507 -32.19 27.41 -1.72
CA GLY A 507 -32.36 26.61 -0.49
C GLY A 507 -32.12 25.10 -0.69
N ASN A 508 -32.28 24.57 -1.91
CA ASN A 508 -31.93 23.19 -2.23
C ASN A 508 -30.41 23.04 -2.39
N LEU A 509 -29.75 24.01 -3.03
CA LEU A 509 -28.31 24.00 -3.31
C LEU A 509 -27.47 24.09 -2.02
N GLN A 510 -27.97 24.76 -0.99
CA GLN A 510 -27.27 24.89 0.30
C GLN A 510 -27.18 23.58 1.11
N ASN A 511 -27.81 22.48 0.66
CA ASN A 511 -27.71 21.17 1.32
C ASN A 511 -26.51 20.34 0.85
N TYR A 512 -25.71 20.88 -0.07
CA TYR A 512 -24.53 20.23 -0.63
C TYR A 512 -23.26 20.80 -0.01
N ASP A 513 -22.24 19.96 0.15
CA ASP A 513 -20.94 20.37 0.69
C ASP A 513 -20.11 21.13 -0.36
N LEU A 514 -20.34 20.84 -1.64
CA LEU A 514 -19.79 21.59 -2.77
C LEU A 514 -20.80 21.72 -3.90
N LEU A 515 -20.84 22.89 -4.53
CA LEU A 515 -21.58 23.13 -5.78
C LEU A 515 -20.64 23.50 -6.92
N PHE A 516 -20.76 22.75 -8.02
CA PHE A 516 -20.03 22.94 -9.27
C PHE A 516 -20.97 23.35 -10.42
N GLY A 517 -20.54 24.28 -11.29
CA GLY A 517 -21.23 24.59 -12.54
C GLY A 517 -20.30 25.07 -13.67
N ASN A 518 -20.85 25.26 -14.88
CA ASN A 518 -20.14 25.92 -15.97
C ASN A 518 -20.58 27.38 -16.08
N LEU A 519 -19.64 28.32 -15.93
CA LEU A 519 -19.89 29.75 -16.08
C LEU A 519 -19.65 30.18 -17.52
N GLU A 520 -20.71 30.33 -18.29
CA GLU A 520 -20.63 30.55 -19.73
C GLU A 520 -20.65 32.05 -20.07
N GLY A 521 -19.45 32.64 -20.13
CA GLY A 521 -19.22 34.05 -20.43
C GLY A 521 -18.39 34.78 -19.37
N ALA A 522 -18.02 36.03 -19.67
CA ALA A 522 -17.20 36.85 -18.77
C ALA A 522 -18.05 37.60 -17.73
N ILE A 523 -17.60 37.68 -16.48
CA ILE A 523 -18.11 38.59 -15.46
C ILE A 523 -17.16 39.79 -15.40
N SER A 524 -17.51 40.87 -16.10
CA SER A 524 -16.63 42.04 -16.19
C SER A 524 -17.39 43.30 -16.62
N ASP A 525 -16.86 44.45 -16.24
CA ASP A 525 -17.19 45.76 -16.81
C ASP A 525 -16.11 46.27 -17.79
N GLN A 526 -15.05 45.49 -18.01
CA GLN A 526 -13.95 45.76 -18.93
C GLN A 526 -14.10 45.03 -20.27
N GLY A 527 -13.14 45.27 -21.16
CA GLY A 527 -13.01 44.60 -22.46
C GLY A 527 -13.87 45.20 -23.57
N GLU A 528 -13.57 44.79 -24.80
CA GLU A 528 -14.32 45.15 -26.00
C GLU A 528 -15.00 43.91 -26.55
N ASN A 529 -16.20 44.06 -27.12
CA ASN A 529 -16.91 42.95 -27.73
C ASN A 529 -16.15 42.46 -28.98
N LEU A 530 -15.50 41.29 -28.86
CA LEU A 530 -14.79 40.59 -29.93
C LEU A 530 -15.61 39.44 -30.53
N GLY A 531 -16.80 39.18 -29.98
CA GLY A 531 -17.73 38.18 -30.48
C GLY A 531 -18.79 38.78 -31.42
N SER A 532 -19.87 38.03 -31.63
CA SER A 532 -20.98 38.43 -32.49
C SER A 532 -22.15 38.99 -31.66
N ALA A 533 -23.35 39.08 -32.24
CA ALA A 533 -24.57 39.46 -31.54
C ALA A 533 -24.89 38.60 -30.29
N TYR A 534 -24.24 37.44 -30.16
CA TYR A 534 -24.40 36.49 -29.06
C TYR A 534 -23.25 36.53 -28.05
N SER A 535 -22.65 37.70 -27.83
CA SER A 535 -21.50 37.82 -26.92
C SER A 535 -21.92 37.94 -25.46
N PHE A 536 -21.40 37.09 -24.58
CA PHE A 536 -21.85 37.03 -23.19
C PHE A 536 -20.92 37.81 -22.25
N ARG A 537 -21.42 38.93 -21.72
CA ARG A 537 -20.80 39.64 -20.59
C ARG A 537 -21.83 39.92 -19.51
N MET A 538 -21.57 39.34 -18.36
CA MET A 538 -22.32 39.50 -17.13
C MET A 538 -21.77 40.70 -16.36
N GLU A 539 -22.65 41.47 -15.73
CA GLU A 539 -22.21 42.56 -14.85
C GLU A 539 -21.43 42.01 -13.64
N PRO A 540 -20.45 42.76 -13.10
CA PRO A 540 -19.73 42.35 -11.90
C PRO A 540 -20.61 41.92 -10.72
N LYS A 541 -21.81 42.49 -10.59
CA LYS A 541 -22.79 42.12 -9.55
C LYS A 541 -23.35 40.70 -9.69
N ALA A 542 -23.14 40.02 -10.82
CA ALA A 542 -23.49 38.61 -10.99
C ALA A 542 -22.83 37.70 -9.94
N ILE A 543 -21.66 38.10 -9.42
CA ILE A 543 -21.00 37.44 -8.29
C ILE A 543 -21.93 37.28 -7.07
N ASP A 544 -22.78 38.27 -6.78
CA ASP A 544 -23.69 38.21 -5.63
C ASP A 544 -24.72 37.07 -5.78
N GLY A 545 -25.16 36.82 -7.01
CA GLY A 545 -26.04 35.70 -7.33
C GLY A 545 -25.35 34.35 -7.17
N LEU A 546 -24.13 34.23 -7.69
CA LEU A 546 -23.33 33.00 -7.58
C LEU A 546 -23.02 32.64 -6.12
N LYS A 547 -22.64 33.64 -5.31
CA LYS A 547 -22.42 33.45 -3.86
C LYS A 547 -23.70 33.08 -3.12
N TYR A 548 -24.84 33.68 -3.48
CA TYR A 548 -26.12 33.33 -2.87
C TYR A 548 -26.54 31.89 -3.18
N ALA A 549 -26.29 31.43 -4.41
CA ALA A 549 -26.53 30.05 -4.82
C ALA A 549 -25.59 29.04 -4.15
N GLY A 550 -24.46 29.50 -3.63
CA GLY A 550 -23.45 28.67 -2.97
C GLY A 550 -22.47 28.02 -3.93
N PHE A 551 -22.17 28.63 -5.08
CA PHE A 551 -21.16 28.07 -6.00
C PHE A 551 -19.77 28.12 -5.38
N ASP A 552 -19.13 26.95 -5.28
CA ASP A 552 -17.77 26.80 -4.77
C ASP A 552 -16.76 26.69 -5.91
N VAL A 553 -17.15 26.01 -7.00
CA VAL A 553 -16.28 25.77 -8.15
C VAL A 553 -17.02 26.06 -9.45
N LEU A 554 -16.38 26.79 -10.36
CA LEU A 554 -16.89 27.05 -11.70
C LEU A 554 -15.88 26.64 -12.78
N SER A 555 -16.34 25.86 -13.76
CA SER A 555 -15.61 25.75 -15.02
C SER A 555 -15.75 27.05 -15.78
N VAL A 556 -14.62 27.57 -16.27
CA VAL A 556 -14.55 28.75 -17.16
C VAL A 556 -14.00 28.38 -18.53
N ALA A 557 -13.71 27.10 -18.78
CA ALA A 557 -13.25 26.59 -20.06
C ALA A 557 -14.44 26.39 -21.02
N ASN A 558 -14.87 27.46 -21.67
CA ASN A 558 -15.94 27.42 -22.67
C ASN A 558 -15.68 28.42 -23.82
N ASN A 559 -16.50 28.31 -24.86
CA ASN A 559 -16.47 29.15 -26.05
C ASN A 559 -16.73 30.65 -25.78
N HIS A 560 -17.46 31.00 -24.71
CA HIS A 560 -17.94 32.35 -24.45
C HIS A 560 -17.10 33.18 -23.47
N ILE A 561 -16.21 32.55 -22.69
CA ILE A 561 -15.38 33.24 -21.67
C ILE A 561 -14.54 34.40 -22.24
N GLY A 562 -14.19 34.34 -23.53
CA GLY A 562 -13.35 35.32 -24.20
C GLY A 562 -14.06 36.20 -25.22
N ASP A 563 -15.40 36.26 -25.20
CA ASP A 563 -16.17 37.11 -26.11
C ASP A 563 -15.90 38.61 -25.94
N TRP A 564 -15.49 39.03 -24.75
CA TRP A 564 -15.11 40.42 -24.47
C TRP A 564 -13.59 40.61 -24.34
N GLY A 565 -12.83 39.69 -24.93
CA GLY A 565 -11.38 39.72 -24.97
C GLY A 565 -10.70 39.26 -23.68
N ALA A 566 -9.37 39.21 -23.74
CA ALA A 566 -8.54 38.66 -22.66
C ALA A 566 -8.65 39.46 -21.35
N ASP A 567 -8.91 40.77 -21.43
CA ASP A 567 -9.03 41.61 -20.24
C ASP A 567 -10.29 41.29 -19.43
N ALA A 568 -11.44 41.09 -20.10
CA ALA A 568 -12.67 40.67 -19.43
C ALA A 568 -12.55 39.25 -18.84
N MET A 569 -11.87 38.33 -19.55
CA MET A 569 -11.58 36.98 -19.06
C MET A 569 -10.73 37.01 -17.78
N LYS A 570 -9.59 37.72 -17.80
CA LYS A 570 -8.71 37.86 -16.62
C LYS A 570 -9.42 38.54 -15.45
N ASP A 571 -10.23 39.56 -15.73
CA ASP A 571 -11.06 40.23 -14.71
C ASP A 571 -12.08 39.27 -14.10
N THR A 572 -12.65 38.37 -14.90
CA THR A 572 -13.54 37.30 -14.40
C THR A 572 -12.80 36.39 -13.40
N PHE A 573 -11.62 35.87 -13.76
CA PHE A 573 -10.82 35.00 -12.87
C PHE A 573 -10.47 35.68 -11.55
N LYS A 574 -10.09 36.96 -11.63
CA LYS A 574 -9.80 37.78 -10.45
C LYS A 574 -11.02 37.94 -9.55
N ARG A 575 -12.18 38.28 -10.11
CA ARG A 575 -13.43 38.49 -9.35
C ARG A 575 -13.93 37.21 -8.70
N LEU A 576 -13.83 36.06 -9.38
CA LEU A 576 -14.16 34.76 -8.79
C LEU A 576 -13.25 34.47 -7.59
N SER A 577 -11.94 34.68 -7.74
CA SER A 577 -10.96 34.50 -6.66
C SER A 577 -11.25 35.42 -5.46
N GLU A 578 -11.51 36.71 -5.71
CA GLU A 578 -11.85 37.70 -4.67
C GLU A 578 -13.18 37.38 -3.97
N ALA A 579 -14.10 36.69 -4.67
CA ALA A 579 -15.37 36.25 -4.12
C ALA A 579 -15.27 34.97 -3.27
N GLY A 580 -14.13 34.27 -3.32
CA GLY A 580 -13.92 32.96 -2.70
C GLY A 580 -14.46 31.79 -3.52
N ILE A 581 -14.69 31.97 -4.83
CA ILE A 581 -15.17 30.94 -5.75
C ILE A 581 -13.98 30.44 -6.57
N PHE A 582 -13.69 29.15 -6.49
CA PHE A 582 -12.64 28.54 -7.29
C PHE A 582 -13.06 28.45 -8.77
N TYR A 583 -12.10 28.59 -9.67
CA TYR A 583 -12.31 28.34 -11.10
C TYR A 583 -11.32 27.31 -11.63
N VAL A 584 -11.75 26.56 -12.65
CA VAL A 584 -10.94 25.55 -13.34
C VAL A 584 -10.98 25.72 -14.85
N GLY A 585 -9.91 25.28 -15.52
CA GLY A 585 -9.82 25.34 -16.98
C GLY A 585 -9.50 26.72 -17.55
N GLY A 586 -9.16 27.69 -16.70
CA GLY A 586 -8.69 29.03 -17.07
C GLY A 586 -7.47 29.42 -16.23
N GLY A 587 -6.69 30.41 -16.68
CA GLY A 587 -5.48 30.81 -15.98
C GLY A 587 -4.76 32.01 -16.58
N PHE A 588 -3.83 32.55 -15.81
CA PHE A 588 -3.01 33.72 -16.14
C PHE A 588 -1.72 33.37 -16.91
N ASP A 589 -1.37 32.09 -16.97
CA ASP A 589 -0.24 31.55 -17.73
C ASP A 589 -0.56 30.25 -18.48
N LYS A 590 0.46 29.70 -19.14
CA LYS A 590 0.34 28.54 -20.03
C LYS A 590 0.04 27.22 -19.33
N GLU A 591 0.41 27.08 -18.07
CA GLU A 591 0.28 25.83 -17.30
C GLU A 591 -0.97 25.85 -16.41
N GLU A 592 -1.29 27.00 -15.79
CA GLU A 592 -2.38 27.11 -14.81
C GLU A 592 -3.73 26.53 -15.27
N PRO A 593 -4.19 26.70 -16.52
CA PRO A 593 -5.46 26.11 -16.97
C PRO A 593 -5.50 24.58 -16.91
N TYR A 594 -4.34 23.92 -16.96
CA TYR A 594 -4.18 22.46 -16.92
C TYR A 594 -3.87 21.94 -15.50
N GLU A 595 -3.71 22.83 -14.53
CA GLU A 595 -3.45 22.47 -13.13
C GLU A 595 -4.77 22.11 -12.41
N PRO A 596 -4.81 21.00 -11.65
CA PRO A 596 -5.99 20.64 -10.89
C PRO A 596 -6.23 21.62 -9.73
N ARG A 597 -7.50 21.97 -9.50
CA ARG A 597 -7.91 22.60 -8.23
C ARG A 597 -8.34 21.50 -7.26
N ILE A 598 -7.57 21.34 -6.20
CA ILE A 598 -7.82 20.33 -5.17
C ILE A 598 -8.49 21.01 -3.98
N ILE A 599 -9.67 20.52 -3.61
CA ILE A 599 -10.45 21.01 -2.47
C ILE A 599 -10.62 19.86 -1.50
N GLU A 600 -10.40 20.12 -0.21
CA GLU A 600 -10.62 19.14 0.84
C GLU A 600 -12.03 19.31 1.42
N VAL A 601 -12.84 18.25 1.37
CA VAL A 601 -14.21 18.21 1.90
C VAL A 601 -14.33 17.01 2.81
N ASN A 602 -14.70 17.24 4.06
CA ASN A 602 -14.84 16.19 5.07
C ASN A 602 -13.60 15.26 5.11
N GLY A 603 -12.39 15.80 4.91
CA GLY A 603 -11.13 15.05 4.91
C GLY A 603 -10.81 14.27 3.63
N MET A 604 -11.60 14.43 2.56
CA MET A 604 -11.34 13.88 1.23
C MET A 604 -10.87 14.97 0.27
N LYS A 605 -9.81 14.70 -0.49
CA LYS A 605 -9.29 15.60 -1.53
C LYS A 605 -10.01 15.33 -2.85
N ILE A 606 -10.70 16.35 -3.37
CA ILE A 606 -11.39 16.29 -4.66
C ILE A 606 -10.68 17.23 -5.63
N ALA A 607 -10.16 16.68 -6.72
CA ALA A 607 -9.56 17.45 -7.79
C ALA A 607 -10.58 17.80 -8.87
N PHE A 608 -10.59 19.05 -9.31
CA PHE A 608 -11.39 19.54 -10.42
C PHE A 608 -10.49 20.02 -11.56
N LEU A 609 -10.82 19.59 -12.77
CA LEU A 609 -10.22 20.03 -14.03
C LEU A 609 -11.33 20.48 -14.98
N GLY A 610 -11.01 21.40 -15.90
CA GLY A 610 -11.96 21.90 -16.89
C GLY A 610 -11.28 22.05 -18.25
N PHE A 611 -11.96 21.62 -19.31
CA PHE A 611 -11.46 21.73 -20.69
C PHE A 611 -12.57 22.16 -21.65
N SER A 612 -12.19 22.85 -22.72
CA SER A 612 -13.11 23.20 -23.80
C SER A 612 -12.71 22.57 -25.11
N GLN A 613 -13.68 22.01 -25.84
CA GLN A 613 -13.51 21.70 -27.26
C GLN A 613 -13.33 22.99 -28.08
N PHE A 614 -13.84 24.11 -27.58
CA PHE A 614 -13.90 25.37 -28.30
C PHE A 614 -12.96 26.39 -27.67
N GLY A 615 -11.97 26.81 -28.45
CA GLY A 615 -11.08 27.91 -28.09
C GLY A 615 -10.74 28.71 -29.32
N LYS A 616 -10.99 30.03 -29.30
CA LYS A 616 -10.43 30.91 -30.34
C LYS A 616 -8.90 30.90 -30.18
N ASN A 617 -8.12 30.97 -31.26
CA ASN A 617 -6.64 30.89 -31.21
C ASN A 617 -5.96 31.91 -30.26
N TYR A 618 -6.65 32.99 -29.85
CA TYR A 618 -6.14 33.98 -28.89
C TYR A 618 -6.51 33.70 -27.42
N LEU A 619 -7.36 32.69 -27.18
CA LEU A 619 -7.84 32.23 -25.88
C LEU A 619 -7.22 30.89 -25.47
N GLU A 620 -6.64 30.15 -26.41
CA GLU A 620 -5.87 28.95 -26.08
C GLU A 620 -4.65 29.33 -25.24
N SER A 621 -4.54 28.67 -24.08
CA SER A 621 -3.41 28.89 -23.18
C SER A 621 -2.08 28.53 -23.83
N GLY A 622 -1.12 29.46 -23.80
CA GLY A 622 0.17 29.31 -24.48
C GLY A 622 0.17 29.68 -25.97
N GLY A 623 -0.95 30.18 -26.51
CA GLY A 623 -1.07 30.73 -27.86
C GLY A 623 -0.51 32.17 -27.97
N ILE A 624 -1.24 33.07 -28.62
CA ILE A 624 -0.83 34.49 -28.77
C ILE A 624 -0.73 35.19 -27.40
N ASN A 625 -1.55 34.79 -26.44
CA ASN A 625 -1.55 35.27 -25.07
C ASN A 625 -1.00 34.19 -24.12
N LYS A 626 -0.31 34.62 -23.06
CA LYS A 626 0.12 33.70 -21.99
C LYS A 626 -1.04 33.17 -21.16
N SER A 627 -2.06 34.01 -20.93
CA SER A 627 -3.30 33.66 -20.23
C SER A 627 -4.33 33.08 -21.20
N GLY A 628 -5.11 32.10 -20.76
CA GLY A 628 -6.11 31.45 -21.60
C GLY A 628 -6.91 30.38 -20.88
N ILE A 629 -7.56 29.53 -21.67
CA ILE A 629 -8.28 28.34 -21.22
C ILE A 629 -7.60 27.06 -21.69
N ALA A 630 -7.87 25.96 -20.98
CA ALA A 630 -7.45 24.63 -21.35
C ALA A 630 -8.32 24.11 -22.50
N VAL A 631 -7.75 24.03 -23.69
CA VAL A 631 -8.39 23.38 -24.84
C VAL A 631 -8.14 21.88 -24.79
N ILE A 632 -9.12 21.09 -25.25
CA ILE A 632 -9.01 19.63 -25.33
C ILE A 632 -7.82 19.23 -26.21
N ASP A 633 -6.87 18.56 -25.58
CA ASP A 633 -5.75 17.88 -26.21
C ASP A 633 -5.55 16.56 -25.45
N GLU A 634 -5.50 15.44 -26.17
CA GLU A 634 -5.52 14.10 -25.56
C GLU A 634 -4.30 13.85 -24.66
N GLU A 635 -3.12 14.37 -25.00
CA GLU A 635 -1.90 14.23 -24.20
C GLU A 635 -1.96 15.10 -22.94
N LYS A 636 -2.41 16.35 -23.07
CA LYS A 636 -2.56 17.27 -21.94
C LYS A 636 -3.63 16.79 -20.96
N ILE A 637 -4.74 16.25 -21.44
CA ILE A 637 -5.77 15.64 -20.59
C ILE A 637 -5.17 14.46 -19.83
N GLY A 638 -4.52 13.54 -20.54
CA GLY A 638 -3.89 12.37 -19.91
C GLY A 638 -2.87 12.75 -18.84
N THR A 639 -2.09 13.81 -19.08
CA THR A 639 -1.08 14.31 -18.13
C THR A 639 -1.73 14.99 -16.91
N ALA A 640 -2.68 15.90 -17.13
CA ALA A 640 -3.35 16.64 -16.08
C ALA A 640 -4.17 15.71 -15.16
N VAL A 641 -4.89 14.74 -15.73
CA VAL A 641 -5.67 13.77 -14.96
C VAL A 641 -4.77 12.85 -14.14
N LYS A 642 -3.66 12.36 -14.70
CA LYS A 642 -2.69 11.54 -13.94
C LYS A 642 -2.07 12.32 -12.79
N LYS A 643 -1.77 13.60 -13.00
CA LYS A 643 -1.28 14.49 -11.93
C LYS A 643 -2.33 14.65 -10.83
N ALA A 644 -3.57 14.97 -11.20
CA ALA A 644 -4.68 15.08 -10.27
C ALA A 644 -4.89 13.80 -9.45
N ARG A 645 -4.85 12.64 -10.09
CA ARG A 645 -5.03 11.32 -9.45
C ARG A 645 -3.94 10.99 -8.43
N ALA A 646 -2.72 11.50 -8.62
CA ALA A 646 -1.63 11.30 -7.68
C ALA A 646 -1.80 12.12 -6.38
N GLU A 647 -2.63 13.16 -6.40
CA GLU A 647 -2.75 14.14 -5.31
C GLU A 647 -4.14 14.18 -4.66
N ALA A 648 -5.15 13.57 -5.27
CA ALA A 648 -6.55 13.59 -4.82
C ALA A 648 -7.18 12.19 -4.73
N ASP A 649 -8.23 12.08 -3.92
CA ASP A 649 -9.02 10.87 -3.71
C ASP A 649 -10.07 10.68 -4.82
N ILE A 650 -10.68 11.78 -5.27
CA ILE A 650 -11.64 11.83 -6.37
C ILE A 650 -11.16 12.83 -7.42
N VAL A 651 -11.22 12.46 -8.70
CA VAL A 651 -10.88 13.33 -9.83
C VAL A 651 -12.12 13.57 -10.69
N VAL A 652 -12.53 14.84 -10.77
CA VAL A 652 -13.65 15.31 -11.60
C VAL A 652 -13.11 16.11 -12.78
N VAL A 653 -13.55 15.76 -13.99
CA VAL A 653 -13.15 16.46 -15.22
C VAL A 653 -14.38 17.02 -15.91
N SER A 654 -14.43 18.35 -16.06
CA SER A 654 -15.48 19.04 -16.80
C SER A 654 -15.07 19.29 -18.24
N PHE A 655 -15.99 19.08 -19.18
CA PHE A 655 -15.80 19.38 -20.59
C PHE A 655 -16.94 20.22 -21.15
N HIS A 656 -16.58 21.28 -21.86
CA HIS A 656 -17.52 22.06 -22.67
C HIS A 656 -17.35 21.66 -24.14
N TRP A 657 -18.25 20.83 -24.68
CA TRP A 657 -18.02 20.02 -25.89
C TRP A 657 -19.29 19.58 -26.64
N GLY A 658 -19.13 18.87 -27.76
CA GLY A 658 -20.26 18.28 -28.48
C GLY A 658 -20.94 19.26 -29.43
N GLU A 659 -22.19 18.95 -29.80
CA GLU A 659 -22.98 19.75 -30.74
C GLU A 659 -24.22 20.30 -30.04
N GLU A 660 -24.53 21.59 -30.26
CA GLU A 660 -25.70 22.23 -29.67
C GLU A 660 -27.00 21.47 -30.03
N TYR A 661 -27.84 21.32 -29.00
CA TYR A 661 -29.20 20.77 -29.05
C TYR A 661 -29.31 19.30 -29.48
N GLN A 662 -28.19 18.56 -29.53
CA GLN A 662 -28.21 17.12 -29.79
C GLN A 662 -28.44 16.35 -28.48
N ALA A 663 -29.50 15.54 -28.43
CA ALA A 663 -29.84 14.74 -27.25
C ALA A 663 -28.88 13.55 -27.01
N GLU A 664 -28.11 13.15 -28.03
CA GLU A 664 -27.17 12.04 -27.96
C GLU A 664 -25.72 12.53 -28.12
N PRO A 665 -24.76 12.00 -27.34
CA PRO A 665 -23.36 12.36 -27.48
C PRO A 665 -22.77 11.79 -28.77
N ASN A 666 -21.94 12.59 -29.43
CA ASN A 666 -21.19 12.14 -30.60
C ASN A 666 -19.98 11.27 -30.21
N GLU A 667 -19.38 10.59 -31.19
CA GLU A 667 -18.24 9.68 -30.95
C GLU A 667 -17.00 10.40 -30.41
N TYR A 668 -16.86 11.70 -30.67
CA TYR A 668 -15.75 12.49 -30.12
C TYR A 668 -15.92 12.68 -28.61
N GLN A 669 -17.12 13.07 -28.14
CA GLN A 669 -17.42 13.17 -26.71
C GLN A 669 -17.17 11.84 -25.99
N LYS A 670 -17.63 10.71 -26.55
CA LYS A 670 -17.39 9.38 -25.97
C LYS A 670 -15.91 9.06 -25.86
N ARG A 671 -15.14 9.30 -26.94
CA ARG A 671 -13.70 9.05 -26.95
C ARG A 671 -12.96 9.86 -25.89
N ILE A 672 -13.23 11.16 -25.79
CA ILE A 672 -12.55 12.03 -24.82
C ILE A 672 -12.99 11.71 -23.38
N GLY A 673 -14.28 11.40 -23.17
CA GLY A 673 -14.79 10.95 -21.87
C GLY A 673 -14.11 9.66 -21.40
N HIS A 674 -14.04 8.64 -22.25
CA HIS A 674 -13.34 7.38 -21.94
C HIS A 674 -11.83 7.62 -21.69
N LEU A 675 -11.18 8.49 -22.47
CA LEU A 675 -9.77 8.84 -22.27
C LEU A 675 -9.51 9.48 -20.90
N ALA A 676 -10.40 10.37 -20.44
CA ALA A 676 -10.28 10.98 -19.11
C ALA A 676 -10.43 9.92 -18.00
N ILE A 677 -11.43 9.04 -18.09
CA ILE A 677 -11.61 7.93 -17.14
C ILE A 677 -10.38 7.01 -17.15
N ASP A 678 -9.88 6.63 -18.32
CA ASP A 678 -8.71 5.76 -18.48
C ASP A 678 -7.42 6.38 -17.91
N ALA A 679 -7.33 7.71 -17.91
CA ALA A 679 -6.22 8.43 -17.31
C ALA A 679 -6.32 8.56 -15.77
N GLY A 680 -7.48 8.27 -15.18
CA GLY A 680 -7.70 8.25 -13.73
C GLY A 680 -8.83 9.14 -13.22
N ALA A 681 -9.72 9.62 -14.08
CA ALA A 681 -10.92 10.35 -13.64
C ALA A 681 -12.00 9.40 -13.06
N ASP A 682 -12.70 9.88 -12.03
CA ASP A 682 -13.81 9.16 -11.37
C ASP A 682 -15.17 9.66 -11.89
N LEU A 683 -15.24 10.92 -12.31
CA LEU A 683 -16.45 11.55 -12.85
C LEU A 683 -16.12 12.53 -13.98
N VAL A 684 -16.82 12.39 -15.09
CA VAL A 684 -16.78 13.35 -16.20
C VAL A 684 -18.12 14.09 -16.28
N ILE A 685 -18.07 15.43 -16.32
CA ILE A 685 -19.24 16.31 -16.41
C ILE A 685 -19.18 17.14 -17.69
N GLY A 686 -20.15 16.95 -18.57
CA GLY A 686 -20.27 17.67 -19.83
C GLY A 686 -21.23 18.86 -19.77
N HIS A 687 -20.93 19.84 -20.62
CA HIS A 687 -21.63 21.12 -20.82
C HIS A 687 -21.58 21.47 -22.32
N HIS A 688 -22.33 22.51 -22.76
CA HIS A 688 -22.46 23.02 -24.15
C HIS A 688 -23.67 22.59 -24.97
N PRO A 689 -24.12 21.30 -25.00
CA PRO A 689 -25.26 20.94 -25.84
C PRO A 689 -26.57 21.67 -25.49
N HIS A 690 -26.64 22.38 -24.35
CA HIS A 690 -27.82 23.09 -23.83
C HIS A 690 -29.05 22.21 -23.60
N VAL A 691 -28.91 20.90 -23.76
CA VAL A 691 -29.90 19.86 -23.50
C VAL A 691 -29.25 18.74 -22.71
N ILE A 692 -30.06 17.99 -21.96
CA ILE A 692 -29.57 16.84 -21.18
C ILE A 692 -29.16 15.72 -22.14
N GLN A 693 -27.97 15.16 -21.95
CA GLN A 693 -27.51 13.95 -22.62
C GLN A 693 -27.38 12.78 -21.61
N PRO A 694 -27.35 11.51 -22.06
CA PRO A 694 -27.24 10.35 -21.19
C PRO A 694 -26.08 10.39 -20.21
N ILE A 695 -26.25 9.68 -19.08
CA ILE A 695 -25.19 9.35 -18.13
C ILE A 695 -24.75 7.91 -18.41
N GLU A 696 -23.49 7.72 -18.76
CA GLU A 696 -22.87 6.42 -18.97
C GLU A 696 -22.07 6.00 -17.75
N LYS A 697 -22.21 4.75 -17.33
CA LYS A 697 -21.23 4.11 -16.44
C LYS A 697 -20.18 3.41 -17.30
N TYR A 698 -18.93 3.84 -17.18
CA TYR A 698 -17.79 3.28 -17.89
C TYR A 698 -16.76 2.77 -16.88
N LYS A 699 -16.55 1.44 -16.84
CA LYS A 699 -15.82 0.75 -15.76
C LYS A 699 -16.46 1.04 -14.39
N ASP A 700 -15.68 1.50 -13.43
CA ASP A 700 -16.13 1.86 -12.08
C ASP A 700 -16.46 3.36 -11.94
N SER A 701 -16.45 4.11 -13.03
CA SER A 701 -16.61 5.57 -13.08
C SER A 701 -17.81 6.00 -13.93
N TYR A 702 -18.12 7.30 -13.92
CA TYR A 702 -19.31 7.86 -14.58
C TYR A 702 -18.99 9.00 -15.55
N ILE A 703 -19.76 9.09 -16.63
CA ILE A 703 -19.68 10.15 -17.63
C ILE A 703 -21.09 10.72 -17.85
N ALA A 704 -21.33 11.95 -17.41
CA ALA A 704 -22.54 12.70 -17.74
C ALA A 704 -22.23 13.59 -18.95
N TYR A 705 -22.70 13.24 -20.15
CA TYR A 705 -22.25 13.90 -21.38
C TYR A 705 -22.73 15.34 -21.55
N SER A 706 -23.86 15.70 -20.94
CA SER A 706 -24.36 17.07 -20.83
C SER A 706 -25.40 17.17 -19.71
N LEU A 707 -25.25 18.14 -18.82
CA LEU A 707 -26.26 18.46 -17.80
C LEU A 707 -27.35 19.43 -18.30
N GLY A 708 -27.25 19.94 -19.53
CA GLY A 708 -28.16 20.95 -20.08
C GLY A 708 -27.99 22.33 -19.47
N ASN A 709 -29.03 23.16 -19.53
CA ASN A 709 -29.01 24.52 -18.98
C ASN A 709 -29.36 24.52 -17.49
N PHE A 710 -28.72 25.41 -16.71
CA PHE A 710 -29.11 25.71 -15.33
C PHE A 710 -29.79 27.08 -15.22
N VAL A 711 -29.11 28.14 -15.68
CA VAL A 711 -29.67 29.49 -15.82
C VAL A 711 -29.30 30.00 -17.21
N PHE A 712 -30.28 30.07 -18.11
CA PHE A 712 -30.07 30.48 -19.49
C PHE A 712 -31.35 31.09 -20.08
N ASP A 713 -31.22 31.94 -21.09
CA ASP A 713 -32.34 32.60 -21.78
C ASP A 713 -32.86 31.87 -23.03
N GLN A 714 -32.45 30.61 -23.24
CA GLN A 714 -32.89 29.77 -24.35
C GLN A 714 -34.18 29.04 -24.00
N ASN A 715 -35.33 29.69 -24.21
CA ASN A 715 -36.65 29.12 -23.92
C ASN A 715 -37.46 28.75 -25.18
N PHE A 716 -36.78 28.54 -26.31
CA PHE A 716 -37.41 28.27 -27.60
C PHE A 716 -37.82 26.79 -27.78
N SER A 717 -37.36 25.87 -26.92
CA SER A 717 -37.77 24.47 -26.91
C SER A 717 -37.95 23.93 -25.50
N GLU A 718 -38.65 22.81 -25.33
CA GLU A 718 -38.84 22.21 -24.00
C GLU A 718 -37.52 21.66 -23.45
N GLU A 719 -36.68 21.11 -24.32
CA GLU A 719 -35.39 20.48 -23.98
C GLU A 719 -34.40 21.50 -23.42
N THR A 720 -34.37 22.71 -23.98
CA THR A 720 -33.47 23.82 -23.55
C THR A 720 -33.92 24.48 -22.24
N THR A 721 -35.17 24.25 -21.83
CA THR A 721 -35.72 24.68 -20.52
C THR A 721 -35.56 23.62 -19.42
N LYS A 722 -34.81 22.55 -19.69
CA LYS A 722 -34.51 21.47 -18.73
C LYS A 722 -33.01 21.37 -18.49
N GLY A 723 -32.66 20.92 -17.29
CA GLY A 723 -31.30 20.57 -16.93
C GLY A 723 -31.28 19.49 -15.84
N LEU A 724 -30.09 19.12 -15.39
CA LEU A 724 -29.88 18.22 -14.27
C LEU A 724 -29.13 18.92 -13.14
N LEU A 725 -29.59 18.68 -11.90
CA LEU A 725 -28.74 18.70 -10.72
C LEU A 725 -28.25 17.27 -10.54
N LEU A 726 -26.99 17.02 -10.80
CA LEU A 726 -26.38 15.72 -10.58
C LEU A 726 -25.73 15.71 -9.20
N GLU A 727 -26.34 14.98 -8.27
CA GLU A 727 -25.78 14.78 -6.94
C GLU A 727 -24.83 13.57 -6.98
N ALA A 728 -23.57 13.79 -6.60
CA ALA A 728 -22.60 12.74 -6.34
C ALA A 728 -22.39 12.64 -4.83
N VAL A 729 -22.67 11.45 -4.29
CA VAL A 729 -22.36 11.11 -2.91
C VAL A 729 -21.02 10.39 -2.89
N ILE A 730 -20.04 10.99 -2.24
CA ILE A 730 -18.68 10.45 -2.13
C ILE A 730 -18.51 9.86 -0.74
N SER A 731 -18.04 8.62 -0.70
CA SER A 731 -17.76 7.87 0.53
C SER A 731 -16.56 6.97 0.31
N GLY A 732 -15.64 6.91 1.28
CA GLY A 732 -14.44 6.05 1.21
C GLY A 732 -13.56 6.32 -0.02
N GLY A 733 -13.45 7.59 -0.45
CA GLY A 733 -12.67 7.98 -1.63
C GLY A 733 -13.23 7.47 -2.96
N LYS A 734 -14.52 7.10 -3.01
CA LYS A 734 -15.22 6.64 -4.23
C LYS A 734 -16.59 7.30 -4.35
N ILE A 735 -17.14 7.31 -5.56
CA ILE A 735 -18.53 7.73 -5.79
C ILE A 735 -19.45 6.57 -5.36
N ALA A 736 -20.13 6.74 -4.22
CA ALA A 736 -21.04 5.74 -3.66
C ALA A 736 -22.40 5.74 -4.37
N SER A 737 -22.91 6.92 -4.72
CA SER A 737 -24.12 7.03 -5.55
C SER A 737 -24.09 8.29 -6.40
N LEU A 738 -24.79 8.21 -7.55
CA LEU A 738 -24.95 9.31 -8.47
C LEU A 738 -26.45 9.49 -8.79
N ASN A 739 -27.03 10.58 -8.32
CA ASN A 739 -28.47 10.83 -8.33
C ASN A 739 -28.80 12.04 -9.23
N PRO A 740 -29.30 11.81 -10.47
CA PRO A 740 -29.75 12.90 -11.33
C PRO A 740 -31.13 13.40 -10.92
N LEU A 741 -31.25 14.70 -10.63
CA LEU A 741 -32.52 15.38 -10.34
C LEU A 741 -32.86 16.34 -11.49
N GLU A 742 -34.06 16.21 -12.06
CA GLU A 742 -34.52 17.07 -13.16
C GLU A 742 -34.80 18.49 -12.66
N ILE A 743 -34.17 19.46 -13.31
CA ILE A 743 -34.42 20.89 -13.16
C ILE A 743 -35.32 21.35 -14.30
N LYS A 744 -36.28 22.20 -13.98
CA LYS A 744 -37.00 23.03 -14.95
C LYS A 744 -36.62 24.50 -14.78
N ILE A 745 -36.46 25.18 -15.91
CA ILE A 745 -36.21 26.62 -15.98
C ILE A 745 -37.55 27.30 -16.25
N SER A 746 -37.97 28.20 -15.35
CA SER A 746 -39.21 28.95 -15.54
C SER A 746 -39.10 30.03 -16.63
N GLU A 747 -40.22 30.63 -17.01
CA GLU A 747 -40.28 31.73 -18.00
C GLU A 747 -39.40 32.94 -17.64
N ASN A 748 -39.09 33.12 -16.35
CA ASN A 748 -38.19 34.15 -15.84
C ASN A 748 -36.75 33.64 -15.62
N PHE A 749 -36.38 32.54 -16.29
CA PHE A 749 -35.06 31.92 -16.25
C PHE A 749 -34.58 31.49 -14.86
N GLN A 750 -35.52 31.22 -13.94
CA GLN A 750 -35.21 30.68 -12.61
C GLN A 750 -35.32 29.15 -12.63
N PRO A 751 -34.25 28.39 -12.34
CA PRO A 751 -34.31 26.95 -12.13
C PRO A 751 -35.09 26.59 -10.87
N PHE A 752 -35.76 25.43 -10.91
CA PHE A 752 -36.39 24.78 -9.75
C PHE A 752 -36.41 23.26 -9.96
N LEU A 753 -36.35 22.50 -8.86
CA LEU A 753 -36.48 21.04 -8.89
C LEU A 753 -37.93 20.62 -9.16
N LYS A 754 -38.11 19.59 -9.98
CA LYS A 754 -39.43 19.08 -10.39
C LYS A 754 -40.06 18.11 -9.40
#